data_AF-A0A2V9DSH5-F1
#
_entry.id   AF-A0A2V9DSH5-F1
#
_cell.length_a   1.000
_cell.length_b   1.000
_cell.length_c   1.000
_cell.angle_alpha   90.00
_cell.angle_beta   90.00
_cell.angle_gamma   90.00
#
_symmetry.space_group_name_H-M   'P 1'
#
loop_
_entity.id
_entity.type
_entity.pdbx_description
1 polymer ?
#
loop_
_entity_poly.entity_id
_entity_poly.type
_entity_poly.pdbx_seq_one_letter_code
_entity_poly.pdbx_strand_id
1 'polypeptide(L)'
;GFSRARFFYTGEPTPGTSAAGVAGFIAGDPVGAVVVGGSAASNPQAQIGLAGSNNGSNLHVARNLFTLSDQVSWTKGRHQFEFGVWLQPFQSNEELALSQFGQMTFTSLQNFLKGTGSLLYDATPTPLGWRSFFGAWYLEDAIHFSPKLVLSLGFRAESSSGWNEAHGRASNYAFNNGVIATQPHVGNALFTVNRAKFLPQPRMAIAWSPFGKATVIRAGFGMYDDLQDALGYRAAQNAPFNPTYVLPAGSIATFRLPIQPGAPSAASALLTPGGIQPDMYTPTVLEYSLRLEHQLSPNAWMSVGYIGSHGYRELIGVDANEPTPVICPAAPCPATFPASFGALTGAAVPAGTYFIPPGTPKANPALANTWTWFSEGSSSYHALQTDFNYRFRGSLSIRAAYTWSKALDDGDSLNASAAANAPGLVANPFDVRGDWGLATYDVRNLSVITGSYALPFGRGKRYFRNAGTTTDHLLAGWSLESIVTAQSGFPFTPQLSYNPSNNGDTRNPVRPFVNPAFTGPAILGNPNHWFNANAFIGPPSTSGFYGDLGRDALIGPGLATWDFSTLKDTRLTERINLQFRAEFFNLLNRANFNTPNLITFAPGPTTGAAGVVSPTAGAVTSTSTTSRQIQFGLKLLW
;
A
#
# COMPACT_ATOMS: atom_id res chain seq x y z
N GLY A 1 28.40 -6.84 -10.59
CA GLY A 1 28.17 -6.13 -9.30
C GLY A 1 27.64 -7.10 -8.27
N PHE A 2 27.74 -6.75 -6.99
CA PHE A 2 27.13 -7.49 -5.88
C PHE A 2 26.53 -6.48 -4.90
N SER A 3 25.33 -6.75 -4.39
CA SER A 3 24.76 -6.01 -3.26
C SER A 3 24.10 -6.96 -2.27
N ARG A 4 24.05 -6.51 -1.00
CA ARG A 4 23.42 -7.23 0.10
C ARG A 4 22.61 -6.25 0.93
N ALA A 5 21.35 -6.61 1.19
CA ALA A 5 20.50 -5.95 2.16
C ALA A 5 20.21 -6.92 3.32
N ARG A 6 20.07 -6.39 4.53
CA ARG A 6 19.62 -7.13 5.71
C ARG A 6 18.57 -6.30 6.46
N PHE A 7 17.54 -6.97 6.94
CA PHE A 7 16.46 -6.39 7.73
C PHE A 7 16.22 -7.26 8.97
N PHE A 8 16.02 -6.60 10.10
CA PHE A 8 15.79 -7.21 11.41
C PHE A 8 14.79 -6.33 12.18
N TYR A 9 13.74 -6.95 12.70
CA TYR A 9 12.66 -6.30 13.41
C TYR A 9 12.25 -7.22 14.56
N THR A 10 12.66 -6.87 15.78
CA THR A 10 12.29 -7.57 17.00
C THR A 10 10.81 -7.40 17.30
N GLY A 11 10.30 -6.16 17.19
CA GLY A 11 8.93 -5.78 17.50
C GLY A 11 8.52 -6.01 18.97
N GLU A 12 9.51 -6.09 19.87
CA GLU A 12 9.35 -6.36 21.31
C GLU A 12 8.64 -5.22 22.07
N PRO A 13 8.01 -5.50 23.24
CA PRO A 13 7.44 -4.48 24.10
C PRO A 13 8.54 -3.60 24.71
N THR A 14 8.31 -2.28 24.77
CA THR A 14 9.30 -1.31 25.27
C THR A 14 9.85 -1.70 26.66
N PRO A 15 11.18 -1.91 26.81
CA PRO A 15 11.78 -2.30 28.08
C PRO A 15 11.44 -1.36 29.23
N GLY A 16 11.20 -1.92 30.42
CA GLY A 16 10.81 -1.16 31.62
C GLY A 16 9.34 -0.72 31.66
N THR A 17 8.54 -0.97 30.63
CA THR A 17 7.08 -0.82 30.70
C THR A 17 6.42 -2.05 31.34
N SER A 18 5.19 -1.90 31.83
CA SER A 18 4.40 -3.02 32.36
C SER A 18 4.16 -4.11 31.31
N ALA A 19 4.07 -3.76 30.03
CA ALA A 19 3.90 -4.72 28.92
C ALA A 19 5.10 -5.70 28.80
N ALA A 20 6.32 -5.25 29.09
CA ALA A 20 7.50 -6.11 29.11
C ALA A 20 7.52 -7.11 30.29
N GLY A 21 6.62 -6.95 31.28
CA GLY A 21 6.40 -7.90 32.37
C GLY A 21 5.20 -8.83 32.17
N VAL A 22 4.49 -8.75 31.04
CA VAL A 22 3.37 -9.65 30.72
C VAL A 22 3.92 -10.92 30.04
N ALA A 23 3.45 -12.08 30.48
CA ALA A 23 3.87 -13.36 29.91
C ALA A 23 3.45 -13.52 28.43
N GLY A 24 4.30 -14.19 27.65
CA GLY A 24 4.04 -14.52 26.25
C GLY A 24 2.81 -15.40 26.03
N PHE A 25 2.26 -15.36 24.81
CA PHE A 25 1.30 -16.38 24.37
C PHE A 25 2.02 -17.69 24.00
N ILE A 26 3.28 -17.59 23.53
CA ILE A 26 4.22 -18.68 23.31
C ILE A 26 5.28 -18.68 24.42
N ALA A 27 5.79 -19.85 24.79
CA ALA A 27 6.65 -20.04 25.96
C ALA A 27 8.12 -19.72 25.66
N GLY A 28 8.64 -18.68 26.31
CA GLY A 28 9.98 -18.14 26.10
C GLY A 28 9.96 -16.77 25.40
N ASP A 29 8.86 -16.45 24.72
CA ASP A 29 8.69 -15.23 23.93
C ASP A 29 8.02 -14.08 24.72
N PRO A 30 8.14 -12.83 24.23
CA PRO A 30 7.39 -11.69 24.75
C PRO A 30 5.86 -11.84 24.55
N VAL A 31 5.08 -10.98 25.22
CA VAL A 31 3.64 -10.85 24.92
C VAL A 31 3.43 -10.43 23.46
N GLY A 32 2.67 -11.23 22.71
CA GLY A 32 2.32 -10.97 21.32
C GLY A 32 1.34 -9.81 21.14
N ALA A 33 0.79 -9.68 19.94
CA ALA A 33 -0.14 -8.61 19.59
C ALA A 33 -1.50 -8.77 20.28
N VAL A 34 -2.09 -7.67 20.74
CA VAL A 34 -3.43 -7.61 21.33
C VAL A 34 -4.28 -6.59 20.57
N VAL A 35 -5.38 -7.07 19.98
CA VAL A 35 -6.33 -6.27 19.18
C VAL A 35 -7.65 -6.15 19.94
N VAL A 36 -8.17 -4.95 20.18
CA VAL A 36 -9.47 -4.74 20.84
C VAL A 36 -10.39 -3.83 20.02
N GLY A 37 -11.51 -4.39 19.58
CA GLY A 37 -12.45 -3.75 18.66
C GLY A 37 -11.93 -3.70 17.22
N GLY A 38 -11.18 -4.72 16.79
CA GLY A 38 -10.67 -4.88 15.44
C GLY A 38 -10.83 -6.32 14.94
N SER A 39 -10.40 -6.58 13.70
CA SER A 39 -10.41 -7.91 13.11
C SER A 39 -9.20 -8.77 13.55
N ALA A 40 -9.10 -9.99 13.04
CA ALA A 40 -7.98 -10.91 13.27
C ALA A 40 -6.89 -10.87 12.17
N ALA A 41 -6.93 -9.89 11.26
CA ALA A 41 -5.83 -9.69 10.29
C ALA A 41 -4.55 -9.29 11.03
N SER A 42 -3.39 -9.45 10.40
CA SER A 42 -2.11 -9.00 10.95
C SER A 42 -2.07 -7.47 11.01
N ASN A 43 -1.84 -6.92 12.21
CA ASN A 43 -1.78 -5.47 12.49
C ASN A 43 -3.02 -4.67 11.97
N PRO A 44 -4.24 -4.98 12.42
CA PRO A 44 -5.46 -4.41 11.88
C PRO A 44 -5.82 -3.07 12.55
N GLN A 45 -6.70 -2.31 11.90
CA GLN A 45 -7.38 -1.18 12.56
C GLN A 45 -8.27 -1.66 13.71
N ALA A 46 -8.35 -0.88 14.78
CA ALA A 46 -9.03 -1.25 16.02
C ALA A 46 -9.65 -0.04 16.73
N GLN A 47 -10.57 -0.29 17.67
CA GLN A 47 -11.18 0.76 18.51
C GLN A 47 -10.24 1.25 19.60
N ILE A 48 -9.45 0.32 20.17
CA ILE A 48 -8.37 0.60 21.10
C ILE A 48 -7.08 0.13 20.43
N GLY A 49 -6.06 0.98 20.43
CA GLY A 49 -4.80 0.74 19.72
C GLY A 49 -4.10 -0.55 20.14
N LEU A 50 -3.31 -1.10 19.20
CA LEU A 50 -2.57 -2.34 19.38
C LEU A 50 -1.65 -2.27 20.61
N ALA A 51 -1.67 -3.34 21.40
CA ALA A 51 -0.82 -3.49 22.58
C ALA A 51 0.00 -4.80 22.51
N GLY A 52 1.09 -4.87 23.28
CA GLY A 52 2.06 -5.96 23.19
C GLY A 52 2.99 -5.82 21.99
N SER A 53 3.53 -6.93 21.50
CA SER A 53 4.42 -6.97 20.33
C SER A 53 3.64 -6.79 19.01
N ASN A 54 4.35 -6.58 17.90
CA ASN A 54 3.75 -6.64 16.57
C ASN A 54 3.42 -8.09 16.16
N ASN A 55 2.43 -8.32 15.28
CA ASN A 55 2.18 -9.68 14.79
C ASN A 55 3.29 -10.18 13.84
N GLY A 56 3.97 -9.26 13.16
CA GLY A 56 5.17 -9.51 12.36
C GLY A 56 6.48 -9.28 13.13
N SER A 57 6.53 -9.65 14.42
CA SER A 57 7.76 -9.63 15.21
C SER A 57 8.74 -10.75 14.81
N ASN A 58 10.02 -10.55 15.14
CA ASN A 58 11.15 -11.48 14.92
C ASN A 58 11.50 -11.78 13.44
N LEU A 59 11.60 -10.77 12.58
CA LEU A 59 11.87 -10.88 11.12
C LEU A 59 13.11 -10.02 10.71
N HIS A 60 14.31 -10.45 10.27
CA HIS A 60 14.87 -11.66 9.67
C HIS A 60 14.72 -11.78 8.13
N VAL A 61 15.32 -10.87 7.37
CA VAL A 61 15.55 -11.03 5.91
C VAL A 61 16.99 -10.69 5.52
N ALA A 62 17.63 -11.52 4.70
CA ALA A 62 18.97 -11.30 4.14
C ALA A 62 19.01 -11.59 2.62
N ARG A 63 18.90 -10.51 1.82
CA ARG A 63 18.88 -10.54 0.35
C ARG A 63 20.28 -10.34 -0.24
N ASN A 64 20.64 -11.14 -1.24
CA ASN A 64 21.85 -11.02 -2.05
C ASN A 64 21.47 -10.87 -3.53
N LEU A 65 21.97 -9.82 -4.19
CA LEU A 65 21.84 -9.62 -5.63
C LEU A 65 23.22 -9.73 -6.29
N PHE A 66 23.33 -10.56 -7.33
CA PHE A 66 24.55 -10.72 -8.13
C PHE A 66 24.31 -10.24 -9.55
N THR A 67 24.38 -8.93 -9.79
CA THR A 67 24.00 -8.34 -11.08
C THR A 67 25.15 -8.39 -12.09
N LEU A 68 24.96 -9.06 -13.22
CA LEU A 68 25.77 -8.90 -14.44
C LEU A 68 24.94 -8.12 -15.47
N SER A 69 25.53 -7.12 -16.10
CA SER A 69 24.90 -6.35 -17.16
C SER A 69 25.95 -5.84 -18.14
N ASP A 70 25.62 -5.85 -19.42
CA ASP A 70 26.45 -5.26 -20.49
C ASP A 70 25.55 -4.55 -21.50
N GLN A 71 26.06 -3.49 -22.13
CA GLN A 71 25.32 -2.64 -23.05
C GLN A 71 26.22 -2.11 -24.16
N VAL A 72 25.72 -2.11 -25.40
CA VAL A 72 26.41 -1.62 -26.59
C VAL A 72 25.52 -0.59 -27.29
N SER A 73 25.99 0.66 -27.32
CA SER A 73 25.38 1.72 -28.13
C SER A 73 26.13 1.89 -29.45
N TRP A 74 25.39 2.05 -30.55
CA TRP A 74 25.96 2.15 -31.90
C TRP A 74 25.17 3.13 -32.77
N THR A 75 25.76 4.31 -33.02
CA THR A 75 25.19 5.31 -33.94
C THR A 75 25.69 5.09 -35.36
N LYS A 76 24.77 4.95 -36.33
CA LYS A 76 25.08 4.83 -37.76
C LYS A 76 24.08 5.62 -38.61
N GLY A 77 24.56 6.74 -39.17
CA GLY A 77 23.74 7.62 -40.01
C GLY A 77 22.61 8.25 -39.20
N ARG A 78 21.36 7.89 -39.51
CA ARG A 78 20.16 8.36 -38.79
C ARG A 78 19.74 7.48 -37.60
N HIS A 79 20.39 6.34 -37.41
CA HIS A 79 20.03 5.35 -36.40
C HIS A 79 20.96 5.44 -35.19
N GLN A 80 20.41 5.37 -33.99
CA GLN A 80 21.16 5.10 -32.75
C GLN A 80 20.58 3.82 -32.17
N PHE A 81 21.33 2.73 -32.33
CA PHE A 81 20.97 1.44 -31.76
C PHE A 81 21.51 1.32 -30.34
N GLU A 82 20.72 0.71 -29.45
CA GLU A 82 21.19 0.28 -28.14
C GLU A 82 20.78 -1.17 -27.91
N PHE A 83 21.77 -2.01 -27.60
CA PHE A 83 21.60 -3.42 -27.27
C PHE A 83 22.06 -3.62 -25.83
N GLY A 84 21.46 -4.56 -25.10
CA GLY A 84 22.02 -4.95 -23.81
C GLY A 84 21.42 -6.22 -23.21
N VAL A 85 22.13 -6.72 -22.21
CA VAL A 85 21.77 -7.92 -21.43
C VAL A 85 21.88 -7.63 -19.94
N TRP A 86 21.03 -8.28 -19.15
CA TRP A 86 21.03 -8.20 -17.70
C TRP A 86 20.70 -9.58 -17.12
N LEU A 87 21.56 -10.10 -16.25
CA LEU A 87 21.42 -11.39 -15.59
C LEU A 87 21.61 -11.19 -14.08
N GLN A 88 20.70 -11.73 -13.28
CA GLN A 88 20.73 -11.57 -11.82
C GLN A 88 20.32 -12.86 -11.10
N PRO A 89 21.29 -13.72 -10.73
CA PRO A 89 21.15 -14.61 -9.59
C PRO A 89 20.72 -13.82 -8.34
N PHE A 90 19.61 -14.26 -7.77
CA PHE A 90 18.95 -13.71 -6.60
C PHE A 90 18.95 -14.75 -5.48
N GLN A 91 19.19 -14.30 -4.25
CA GLN A 91 19.00 -15.11 -3.06
C GLN A 91 18.30 -14.30 -1.98
N SER A 92 17.26 -14.87 -1.38
CA SER A 92 16.75 -14.43 -0.08
C SER A 92 17.00 -15.52 0.96
N ASN A 93 17.25 -15.13 2.20
CA ASN A 93 17.31 -16.05 3.33
C ASN A 93 16.52 -15.36 4.44
N GLU A 94 15.41 -15.98 4.84
CA GLU A 94 14.27 -15.31 5.44
C GLU A 94 13.71 -16.13 6.59
N GLU A 95 13.49 -15.49 7.73
CA GLU A 95 12.44 -15.91 8.64
C GLU A 95 11.32 -14.86 8.54
N LEU A 96 10.27 -15.23 7.80
CA LEU A 96 9.10 -14.39 7.52
C LEU A 96 7.79 -15.00 8.07
N ALA A 97 7.89 -15.98 8.97
CA ALA A 97 6.77 -16.47 9.75
C ALA A 97 6.12 -15.32 10.53
N LEU A 98 4.81 -15.11 10.33
CA LEU A 98 4.03 -14.17 11.13
C LEU A 98 3.42 -14.88 12.33
N SER A 99 3.06 -14.11 13.36
CA SER A 99 2.40 -14.59 14.57
C SER A 99 3.30 -15.44 15.48
N GLN A 100 4.64 -15.29 15.39
CA GLN A 100 5.61 -16.02 16.22
C GLN A 100 5.39 -15.81 17.73
N PHE A 101 5.05 -14.60 18.15
CA PHE A 101 4.69 -14.29 19.55
C PHE A 101 3.18 -14.40 19.83
N GLY A 102 2.40 -14.75 18.80
CA GLY A 102 0.93 -14.79 18.76
C GLY A 102 0.24 -13.44 18.55
N GLN A 103 -1.02 -13.48 18.13
CA GLN A 103 -1.97 -12.35 18.16
C GLN A 103 -3.29 -12.77 18.78
N MET A 104 -3.66 -12.13 19.90
CA MET A 104 -4.96 -12.28 20.57
C MET A 104 -5.92 -11.18 20.10
N THR A 105 -7.04 -11.58 19.49
CA THR A 105 -8.04 -10.67 18.93
C THR A 105 -9.36 -10.71 19.70
N PHE A 106 -9.85 -9.53 20.07
CA PHE A 106 -11.17 -9.29 20.66
C PHE A 106 -11.97 -8.36 19.74
N THR A 107 -13.06 -8.84 19.15
CA THR A 107 -13.88 -8.08 18.17
C THR A 107 -14.64 -6.87 18.75
N SER A 108 -14.64 -6.71 20.08
CA SER A 108 -15.18 -5.55 20.80
C SER A 108 -14.53 -5.39 22.19
N LEU A 109 -14.63 -4.20 22.78
CA LEU A 109 -14.27 -3.98 24.18
C LEU A 109 -15.07 -4.88 25.15
N GLN A 110 -16.33 -5.19 24.84
CA GLN A 110 -17.12 -6.09 25.69
C GLN A 110 -16.56 -7.52 25.68
N ASN A 111 -16.02 -7.98 24.55
CA ASN A 111 -15.39 -9.29 24.43
C ASN A 111 -14.03 -9.33 25.13
N PHE A 112 -13.26 -8.23 25.09
CA PHE A 112 -12.06 -8.06 25.92
C PHE A 112 -12.36 -8.13 27.43
N LEU A 113 -13.38 -7.40 27.91
CA LEU A 113 -13.79 -7.40 29.32
C LEU A 113 -14.34 -8.77 29.80
N LYS A 114 -14.90 -9.58 28.89
CA LYS A 114 -15.29 -10.98 29.14
C LYS A 114 -14.12 -11.97 29.03
N GLY A 115 -12.93 -11.52 28.64
CA GLY A 115 -11.79 -12.39 28.32
C GLY A 115 -12.13 -13.42 27.23
N THR A 116 -12.90 -13.02 26.21
CA THR A 116 -13.37 -13.90 25.12
C THR A 116 -12.81 -13.43 23.78
N GLY A 117 -11.78 -14.12 23.28
CA GLY A 117 -11.04 -13.74 22.07
C GLY A 117 -10.50 -14.96 21.32
N SER A 118 -9.92 -14.74 20.14
CA SER A 118 -9.28 -15.78 19.30
C SER A 118 -7.77 -15.56 19.23
N LEU A 119 -6.97 -16.63 19.15
CA LEU A 119 -5.52 -16.57 19.11
C LEU A 119 -4.96 -17.13 17.79
N LEU A 120 -4.28 -16.29 17.02
CA LEU A 120 -3.47 -16.68 15.87
C LEU A 120 -2.01 -16.88 16.32
N TYR A 121 -1.33 -17.94 15.90
CA TYR A 121 0.08 -18.18 16.28
C TYR A 121 0.85 -19.09 15.32
N ASP A 122 2.18 -18.95 15.28
CA ASP A 122 3.13 -19.99 14.89
C ASP A 122 4.10 -20.17 16.07
N ALA A 123 4.38 -21.41 16.47
CA ALA A 123 5.20 -21.71 17.65
C ALA A 123 6.56 -22.34 17.32
N THR A 124 6.82 -22.70 16.05
CA THR A 124 8.09 -23.33 15.61
C THR A 124 8.42 -22.96 14.16
N PRO A 125 8.71 -21.67 13.89
CA PRO A 125 9.06 -21.21 12.55
C PRO A 125 10.41 -21.77 12.08
N THR A 126 10.61 -21.82 10.76
CA THR A 126 11.76 -22.44 10.10
C THR A 126 12.32 -21.54 8.99
N PRO A 127 13.60 -21.08 9.07
CA PRO A 127 14.10 -20.10 8.10
C PRO A 127 14.20 -20.66 6.68
N LEU A 128 13.61 -19.98 5.69
CA LEU A 128 13.55 -20.38 4.29
C LEU A 128 14.61 -19.69 3.42
N GLY A 129 15.14 -20.41 2.42
CA GLY A 129 16.25 -19.98 1.56
C GLY A 129 15.85 -19.83 0.09
N TRP A 130 15.12 -18.77 -0.26
CA TRP A 130 14.65 -18.54 -1.63
C TRP A 130 15.77 -18.23 -2.63
N ARG A 131 15.63 -18.75 -3.85
CA ARG A 131 16.58 -18.67 -4.96
C ARG A 131 15.81 -18.41 -6.25
N SER A 132 16.28 -17.41 -7.00
CA SER A 132 15.76 -17.09 -8.34
C SER A 132 16.92 -16.73 -9.25
N PHE A 133 16.75 -16.92 -10.55
CA PHE A 133 17.61 -16.36 -11.58
C PHE A 133 16.73 -15.52 -12.50
N PHE A 134 16.98 -14.22 -12.52
CA PHE A 134 16.34 -13.29 -13.44
C PHE A 134 17.27 -13.06 -14.64
N GLY A 135 16.69 -12.93 -15.84
CA GLY A 135 17.46 -12.69 -17.06
C GLY A 135 16.66 -11.91 -18.09
N ALA A 136 17.29 -10.91 -18.69
CA ALA A 136 16.68 -10.04 -19.69
C ALA A 136 17.66 -9.65 -20.80
N TRP A 137 17.12 -9.32 -21.97
CA TRP A 137 17.85 -8.71 -23.08
C TRP A 137 16.97 -7.66 -23.77
N TYR A 138 17.58 -6.70 -24.45
CA TYR A 138 16.85 -5.66 -25.19
C TYR A 138 17.59 -5.16 -26.44
N LEU A 139 16.80 -4.53 -27.31
CA LEU A 139 17.19 -3.79 -28.51
C LEU A 139 16.31 -2.55 -28.65
N GLU A 140 16.90 -1.37 -28.79
CA GLU A 140 16.23 -0.12 -29.21
C GLU A 140 16.92 0.48 -30.45
N ASP A 141 16.15 1.16 -31.31
CA ASP A 141 16.63 2.03 -32.39
C ASP A 141 15.93 3.40 -32.34
N ALA A 142 16.70 4.46 -32.11
CA ALA A 142 16.25 5.86 -32.14
C ALA A 142 16.50 6.49 -33.52
N ILE A 143 15.48 6.42 -34.38
CA ILE A 143 15.51 6.82 -35.78
C ILE A 143 15.28 8.33 -35.94
N HIS A 144 16.36 9.05 -36.25
CA HIS A 144 16.36 10.50 -36.50
C HIS A 144 15.95 10.81 -37.95
N PHE A 145 14.65 10.76 -38.25
CA PHE A 145 14.10 11.09 -39.57
C PHE A 145 14.41 12.54 -40.00
N SER A 146 14.50 13.48 -39.06
CA SER A 146 14.98 14.85 -39.30
C SER A 146 15.39 15.53 -37.99
N PRO A 147 16.02 16.73 -38.02
CA PRO A 147 16.24 17.56 -36.82
C PRO A 147 14.95 18.05 -36.12
N LYS A 148 13.76 17.63 -36.59
CA LYS A 148 12.44 17.88 -36.00
C LYS A 148 11.68 16.60 -35.64
N LEU A 149 12.18 15.40 -35.96
CA LEU A 149 11.43 14.15 -35.81
C LEU A 149 12.36 12.98 -35.48
N VAL A 150 12.15 12.38 -34.31
CA VAL A 150 12.78 11.14 -33.86
C VAL A 150 11.70 10.13 -33.50
N LEU A 151 11.91 8.87 -33.87
CA LEU A 151 11.09 7.71 -33.49
C LEU A 151 12.00 6.68 -32.81
N SER A 152 11.80 6.41 -31.53
CA SER A 152 12.37 5.26 -30.83
C SER A 152 11.46 4.06 -30.98
N LEU A 153 12.02 2.91 -31.37
CA LEU A 153 11.37 1.60 -31.35
C LEU A 153 12.21 0.65 -30.49
N GLY A 154 11.62 0.12 -29.42
CA GLY A 154 12.30 -0.75 -28.46
C GLY A 154 11.60 -2.09 -28.28
N PHE A 155 12.37 -3.14 -28.03
CA PHE A 155 11.89 -4.42 -27.55
C PHE A 155 12.83 -4.94 -26.47
N ARG A 156 12.27 -5.25 -25.30
CA ARG A 156 12.92 -6.01 -24.25
C ARG A 156 12.22 -7.36 -24.11
N ALA A 157 12.94 -8.39 -23.66
CA ALA A 157 12.31 -9.60 -23.15
C ALA A 157 12.96 -10.00 -21.83
N GLU A 158 12.13 -10.45 -20.89
CA GLU A 158 12.55 -10.85 -19.55
C GLU A 158 12.17 -12.29 -19.22
N SER A 159 12.78 -12.82 -18.17
CA SER A 159 12.60 -14.20 -17.72
C SER A 159 12.99 -14.36 -16.26
N SER A 160 12.40 -15.36 -15.61
CA SER A 160 12.72 -15.82 -14.27
C SER A 160 12.75 -17.35 -14.21
N SER A 161 13.62 -17.92 -13.38
CA SER A 161 13.55 -19.34 -12.98
C SER A 161 12.31 -19.68 -12.14
N GLY A 162 11.49 -18.69 -11.78
CA GLY A 162 10.46 -18.81 -10.76
C GLY A 162 11.08 -18.75 -9.34
N TRP A 163 10.20 -18.86 -8.34
CA TRP A 163 10.55 -18.79 -6.93
C TRP A 163 10.86 -20.19 -6.39
N ASN A 164 12.11 -20.47 -6.01
CA ASN A 164 12.59 -21.81 -5.63
C ASN A 164 13.23 -21.77 -4.24
N GLU A 165 13.22 -22.87 -3.46
CA GLU A 165 13.81 -22.95 -2.11
C GLU A 165 15.01 -23.90 -2.08
N ALA A 166 16.11 -23.45 -1.47
CA ALA A 166 17.43 -24.08 -1.56
C ALA A 166 17.58 -25.46 -0.90
N HIS A 167 16.60 -25.90 -0.11
CA HIS A 167 16.61 -27.14 0.66
C HIS A 167 15.36 -27.99 0.42
N GLY A 168 14.56 -27.68 -0.61
CA GLY A 168 13.34 -28.42 -0.96
C GLY A 168 12.13 -28.10 -0.08
N ARG A 169 12.12 -26.93 0.58
CA ARG A 169 11.08 -26.52 1.55
C ARG A 169 10.10 -25.47 1.00
N ALA A 170 10.02 -25.29 -0.31
CA ALA A 170 8.98 -24.45 -0.92
C ALA A 170 7.62 -25.14 -0.69
N SER A 171 6.81 -24.59 0.21
CA SER A 171 5.48 -25.09 0.52
C SER A 171 4.40 -24.17 -0.05
N ASN A 172 3.52 -24.72 -0.88
CA ASN A 172 2.42 -23.97 -1.49
C ASN A 172 1.18 -24.84 -1.69
N TYR A 173 0.00 -24.24 -1.57
CA TYR A 173 -1.27 -24.98 -1.64
C TYR A 173 -1.78 -25.07 -3.08
N ALA A 174 -2.21 -26.28 -3.47
CA ALA A 174 -2.87 -26.54 -4.75
C ALA A 174 -4.39 -26.48 -4.61
N PHE A 175 -5.08 -26.29 -5.74
CA PHE A 175 -6.54 -26.16 -5.82
C PHE A 175 -7.12 -27.25 -6.72
N ASN A 176 -8.04 -28.04 -6.18
CA ASN A 176 -8.75 -29.11 -6.88
C ASN A 176 -10.18 -28.62 -7.16
N ASN A 177 -10.50 -28.35 -8.43
CA ASN A 177 -11.80 -27.78 -8.84
C ASN A 177 -12.18 -26.50 -8.07
N GLY A 178 -11.20 -25.63 -7.81
CA GLY A 178 -11.36 -24.39 -7.03
C GLY A 178 -11.25 -24.55 -5.50
N VAL A 179 -11.33 -25.78 -4.97
CA VAL A 179 -11.22 -26.04 -3.53
C VAL A 179 -9.76 -26.24 -3.12
N ILE A 180 -9.29 -25.54 -2.08
CA ILE A 180 -7.92 -25.70 -1.57
C ILE A 180 -7.67 -27.14 -1.05
N ALA A 181 -6.51 -27.70 -1.36
CA ALA A 181 -6.08 -29.00 -0.84
C ALA A 181 -5.75 -28.93 0.67
N THR A 182 -6.06 -29.98 1.44
CA THR A 182 -5.79 -30.02 2.90
C THR A 182 -4.29 -30.04 3.23
N GLN A 183 -3.46 -30.50 2.30
CA GLN A 183 -2.00 -30.54 2.43
C GLN A 183 -1.35 -29.75 1.30
N PRO A 184 -0.29 -28.98 1.56
CA PRO A 184 0.43 -28.25 0.53
C PRO A 184 1.34 -29.19 -0.28
N HIS A 185 1.66 -28.77 -1.50
CA HIS A 185 2.79 -29.33 -2.24
C HIS A 185 4.09 -28.77 -1.65
N VAL A 186 5.02 -29.66 -1.28
CA VAL A 186 6.34 -29.32 -0.75
C VAL A 186 7.43 -29.78 -1.73
N GLY A 187 8.37 -28.89 -2.07
CA GLY A 187 9.53 -29.27 -2.89
C GLY A 187 10.46 -28.10 -3.21
N ASN A 188 11.19 -28.20 -4.32
CA ASN A 188 12.18 -27.18 -4.71
C ASN A 188 11.56 -25.90 -5.28
N ALA A 189 10.36 -25.95 -5.87
CA ALA A 189 9.72 -24.82 -6.55
C ALA A 189 8.36 -24.48 -5.90
N LEU A 190 8.07 -23.18 -5.76
CA LEU A 190 6.79 -22.68 -5.26
C LEU A 190 5.67 -22.83 -6.30
N PHE A 191 6.03 -22.69 -7.59
CA PHE A 191 5.12 -22.79 -8.72
C PHE A 191 5.11 -24.21 -9.30
N THR A 192 3.92 -24.73 -9.58
CA THR A 192 3.75 -25.94 -10.40
C THR A 192 4.00 -25.63 -11.88
N VAL A 193 3.69 -24.40 -12.32
CA VAL A 193 3.96 -23.92 -13.69
C VAL A 193 4.61 -22.54 -13.62
N ASN A 194 5.93 -22.48 -13.81
CA ASN A 194 6.62 -21.21 -14.05
C ASN A 194 6.23 -20.66 -15.45
N ARG A 195 5.38 -19.63 -15.47
CA ARG A 195 4.95 -18.89 -16.67
C ARG A 195 5.95 -17.81 -17.11
N ALA A 196 6.80 -17.33 -16.21
CA ALA A 196 7.76 -16.23 -16.44
C ALA A 196 9.01 -16.65 -17.25
N LYS A 197 8.88 -17.58 -18.21
CA LYS A 197 10.02 -18.06 -19.03
C LYS A 197 10.38 -17.14 -20.20
N PHE A 198 9.42 -16.36 -20.68
CA PHE A 198 9.60 -15.33 -21.70
C PHE A 198 8.49 -14.29 -21.55
N LEU A 199 8.87 -13.06 -21.22
CA LEU A 199 8.00 -11.93 -20.96
C LEU A 199 8.34 -10.81 -21.96
N PRO A 200 7.57 -10.64 -23.06
CA PRO A 200 7.88 -9.68 -24.13
C PRO A 200 7.43 -8.26 -23.76
N GLN A 201 8.32 -7.29 -23.94
CA GLN A 201 8.12 -5.89 -23.55
C GLN A 201 8.41 -4.93 -24.73
N PRO A 202 7.47 -4.80 -25.68
CA PRO A 202 7.55 -3.79 -26.74
C PRO A 202 7.39 -2.37 -26.20
N ARG A 203 8.13 -1.43 -26.78
CA ARG A 203 8.11 0.01 -26.44
C ARG A 203 8.23 0.86 -27.71
N MET A 204 7.62 2.03 -27.73
CA MET A 204 7.78 3.00 -28.80
C MET A 204 7.63 4.43 -28.27
N ALA A 205 8.38 5.37 -28.82
CA ALA A 205 8.24 6.79 -28.51
C ALA A 205 8.51 7.66 -29.73
N ILE A 206 7.83 8.80 -29.82
CA ILE A 206 8.00 9.81 -30.87
C ILE A 206 8.29 11.17 -30.22
N ALA A 207 9.27 11.89 -30.75
CA ALA A 207 9.55 13.28 -30.41
C ALA A 207 9.51 14.13 -31.68
N TRP A 208 8.59 15.11 -31.74
CA TRP A 208 8.26 15.86 -32.95
C TRP A 208 8.14 17.37 -32.69
N SER A 209 8.81 18.20 -33.49
CA SER A 209 8.74 19.66 -33.45
C SER A 209 8.11 20.24 -34.72
N PRO A 210 6.78 20.09 -34.92
CA PRO A 210 6.11 20.55 -36.14
C PRO A 210 6.33 22.04 -36.40
N PHE A 211 6.02 22.87 -35.39
CA PHE A 211 6.04 24.34 -35.45
C PHE A 211 7.43 24.95 -35.25
N GLY A 212 8.50 24.15 -35.29
CA GLY A 212 9.87 24.58 -35.03
C GLY A 212 10.30 24.39 -33.56
N LYS A 213 11.51 24.88 -33.23
CA LYS A 213 12.24 24.51 -32.00
C LYS A 213 11.56 24.93 -30.68
N ALA A 214 10.61 25.86 -30.72
CA ALA A 214 9.90 26.34 -29.53
C ALA A 214 8.79 25.40 -29.06
N THR A 215 8.44 24.36 -29.82
CA THR A 215 7.39 23.40 -29.47
C THR A 215 7.86 21.97 -29.74
N VAL A 216 7.65 21.08 -28.78
CA VAL A 216 7.89 19.64 -28.92
C VAL A 216 6.63 18.89 -28.49
N ILE A 217 6.17 17.97 -29.33
CA ILE A 217 5.20 16.94 -28.97
C ILE A 217 6.00 15.68 -28.70
N ARG A 218 5.81 15.08 -27.54
CA ARG A 218 6.28 13.73 -27.21
C ARG A 218 5.07 12.82 -27.06
N ALA A 219 5.15 11.60 -27.55
CA ALA A 219 4.22 10.54 -27.17
C ALA A 219 4.97 9.23 -27.03
N GLY A 220 4.45 8.30 -26.24
CA GLY A 220 5.06 6.99 -26.08
C GLY A 220 4.10 5.95 -25.52
N PHE A 221 4.46 4.70 -25.73
CA PHE A 221 3.77 3.51 -25.22
C PHE A 221 4.82 2.47 -24.82
N GLY A 222 4.57 1.73 -23.74
CA GLY A 222 5.43 0.63 -23.33
C GLY A 222 4.70 -0.42 -22.51
N MET A 223 5.16 -1.66 -22.62
CA MET A 223 4.79 -2.76 -21.72
C MET A 223 5.95 -3.07 -20.77
N TYR A 224 5.61 -3.43 -19.53
CA TYR A 224 6.55 -3.72 -18.45
C TYR A 224 5.96 -4.83 -17.57
N ASP A 225 6.78 -5.81 -17.18
CA ASP A 225 6.36 -6.90 -16.29
C ASP A 225 7.09 -6.79 -14.95
N ASP A 226 6.41 -7.13 -13.85
CA ASP A 226 7.01 -7.13 -12.52
C ASP A 226 7.60 -8.51 -12.17
N LEU A 227 8.92 -8.64 -12.30
CA LEU A 227 9.68 -9.85 -12.01
C LEU A 227 9.69 -10.17 -10.49
N GLN A 228 8.60 -10.80 -10.04
CA GLN A 228 8.32 -11.11 -8.63
C GLN A 228 9.53 -11.62 -7.84
N ASP A 229 9.98 -10.81 -6.89
CA ASP A 229 11.22 -11.02 -6.12
C ASP A 229 11.02 -11.08 -4.58
N ALA A 230 9.77 -11.04 -4.11
CA ALA A 230 9.40 -10.91 -2.69
C ALA A 230 8.31 -11.89 -2.20
N LEU A 231 7.97 -12.93 -2.99
CA LEU A 231 6.86 -13.86 -2.70
C LEU A 231 7.02 -14.69 -1.41
N GLY A 232 8.24 -14.72 -0.84
CA GLY A 232 8.53 -15.36 0.44
C GLY A 232 7.60 -14.91 1.57
N TYR A 233 7.15 -13.66 1.56
CA TYR A 233 6.25 -13.09 2.60
C TYR A 233 4.89 -13.81 2.74
N ARG A 234 4.36 -14.46 1.69
CA ARG A 234 3.16 -15.31 1.77
C ARG A 234 3.47 -16.80 1.81
N ALA A 235 4.59 -17.23 1.24
CA ALA A 235 5.01 -18.62 1.24
C ALA A 235 5.57 -19.09 2.60
N ALA A 236 6.12 -18.18 3.41
CA ALA A 236 6.70 -18.44 4.74
C ALA A 236 5.65 -18.51 5.88
N GLN A 237 4.39 -18.80 5.56
CA GLN A 237 3.27 -19.00 6.53
C GLN A 237 2.55 -20.34 6.26
N ASN A 238 3.25 -21.29 5.64
CA ASN A 238 2.72 -22.59 5.26
C ASN A 238 3.35 -23.74 6.05
N ALA A 239 2.50 -24.68 6.48
CA ALA A 239 2.93 -25.98 6.98
C ALA A 239 3.78 -26.74 5.93
N PRO A 240 4.65 -27.69 6.31
CA PRO A 240 4.97 -28.09 7.68
C PRO A 240 5.99 -27.18 8.37
N PHE A 241 6.57 -26.19 7.67
CA PHE A 241 7.74 -25.44 8.14
C PHE A 241 7.38 -24.25 9.03
N ASN A 242 6.39 -23.45 8.61
CA ASN A 242 5.93 -22.25 9.31
C ASN A 242 4.39 -22.30 9.44
N PRO A 243 3.84 -23.24 10.23
CA PRO A 243 2.40 -23.51 10.28
C PRO A 243 1.66 -22.48 11.16
N THR A 244 1.05 -21.46 10.55
CA THR A 244 0.19 -20.53 11.28
C THR A 244 -1.16 -21.17 11.66
N TYR A 245 -1.40 -21.37 12.95
CA TYR A 245 -2.64 -21.91 13.51
C TYR A 245 -3.56 -20.80 14.04
N VAL A 246 -4.87 -21.01 13.94
CA VAL A 246 -5.89 -20.20 14.63
C VAL A 246 -6.66 -21.05 15.63
N LEU A 247 -6.71 -20.58 16.88
CA LEU A 247 -7.66 -21.01 17.90
C LEU A 247 -8.91 -20.12 17.79
N PRO A 248 -10.12 -20.69 17.60
CA PRO A 248 -11.35 -19.92 17.46
C PRO A 248 -11.71 -19.17 18.75
N ALA A 249 -12.62 -18.21 18.64
CA ALA A 249 -13.00 -17.34 19.75
C ALA A 249 -13.52 -18.13 20.96
N GLY A 250 -12.85 -17.98 22.10
CA GLY A 250 -13.14 -18.68 23.34
C GLY A 250 -12.68 -17.90 24.56
N SER A 251 -13.01 -18.38 25.76
CA SER A 251 -12.51 -17.76 27.00
C SER A 251 -10.99 -17.99 27.11
N ILE A 252 -10.23 -16.98 27.53
CA ILE A 252 -8.78 -17.09 27.77
C ILE A 252 -8.46 -18.26 28.71
N ALA A 253 -9.33 -18.56 29.68
CA ALA A 253 -9.20 -19.71 30.59
C ALA A 253 -9.27 -21.09 29.90
N THR A 254 -9.71 -21.16 28.64
CA THR A 254 -9.67 -22.40 27.83
C THR A 254 -8.40 -22.55 27.01
N PHE A 255 -7.63 -21.48 26.83
CA PHE A 255 -6.32 -21.52 26.18
C PHE A 255 -5.25 -21.92 27.21
N ARG A 256 -4.51 -23.00 26.93
CA ARG A 256 -3.39 -23.45 27.76
C ARG A 256 -2.15 -22.60 27.47
N LEU A 257 -2.15 -21.37 27.98
CA LEU A 257 -1.09 -20.40 27.80
C LEU A 257 -0.04 -20.48 28.93
N PRO A 258 1.26 -20.26 28.64
CA PRO A 258 1.84 -20.11 27.31
C PRO A 258 1.92 -21.45 26.56
N ILE A 259 1.67 -21.43 25.26
CA ILE A 259 1.82 -22.59 24.37
C ILE A 259 3.32 -22.94 24.30
N GLN A 260 3.66 -24.20 24.52
CA GLN A 260 5.05 -24.66 24.43
C GLN A 260 5.44 -24.90 22.97
N PRO A 261 6.55 -24.33 22.47
CA PRO A 261 7.12 -24.68 21.17
C PRO A 261 7.24 -26.20 20.96
N GLY A 262 6.79 -26.69 19.81
CA GLY A 262 6.83 -28.11 19.44
C GLY A 262 5.77 -29.00 20.11
N ALA A 263 4.92 -28.46 20.99
CA ALA A 263 3.76 -29.20 21.49
C ALA A 263 2.70 -29.40 20.38
N PRO A 264 1.94 -30.52 20.37
CA PRO A 264 0.83 -30.69 19.45
C PRO A 264 -0.20 -29.56 19.58
N SER A 265 -0.67 -29.02 18.45
CA SER A 265 -1.74 -28.04 18.43
C SER A 265 -3.02 -28.62 19.06
N ALA A 266 -3.79 -27.78 19.74
CA ALA A 266 -5.04 -28.21 20.36
C ALA A 266 -6.03 -28.72 19.30
N ALA A 267 -6.89 -29.69 19.65
CA ALA A 267 -7.84 -30.29 18.70
C ALA A 267 -8.89 -29.32 18.11
N SER A 268 -9.00 -28.11 18.66
CA SER A 268 -9.83 -27.00 18.14
C SER A 268 -9.04 -26.00 17.29
N ALA A 269 -7.72 -26.14 17.15
CA ALA A 269 -6.90 -25.30 16.31
C ALA A 269 -7.00 -25.74 14.85
N LEU A 270 -7.27 -24.80 13.95
CA LEU A 270 -7.21 -25.03 12.50
C LEU A 270 -5.97 -24.35 11.92
N LEU A 271 -5.39 -24.94 10.90
CA LEU A 271 -4.31 -24.30 10.13
C LEU A 271 -4.90 -23.17 9.27
N THR A 272 -4.17 -22.06 9.13
CA THR A 272 -4.53 -20.87 8.34
C THR A 272 -3.59 -20.78 7.14
N PRO A 273 -3.94 -21.33 5.96
CA PRO A 273 -3.03 -21.39 4.82
C PRO A 273 -2.68 -20.01 4.25
N GLY A 274 -1.41 -19.77 3.97
CA GLY A 274 -0.94 -18.73 3.07
C GLY A 274 -0.79 -19.25 1.64
N GLY A 275 0.08 -18.61 0.87
CA GLY A 275 0.53 -19.07 -0.45
C GLY A 275 0.24 -18.14 -1.62
N ILE A 276 0.59 -18.62 -2.80
CA ILE A 276 0.50 -17.94 -4.09
C ILE A 276 -0.19 -18.89 -5.08
N GLN A 277 -0.96 -18.38 -6.04
CA GLN A 277 -1.49 -19.18 -7.16
C GLN A 277 -0.39 -20.10 -7.77
N PRO A 278 -0.56 -21.43 -7.81
CA PRO A 278 0.52 -22.35 -8.23
C PRO A 278 1.01 -22.17 -9.67
N ASP A 279 0.17 -21.60 -10.54
CA ASP A 279 0.45 -21.29 -11.93
C ASP A 279 0.36 -19.77 -12.23
N MET A 280 0.64 -18.93 -11.23
CA MET A 280 0.61 -17.46 -11.29
C MET A 280 1.21 -16.89 -12.60
N TYR A 281 0.51 -15.96 -13.23
CA TYR A 281 1.05 -15.11 -14.29
C TYR A 281 1.85 -13.95 -13.67
N THR A 282 2.86 -13.47 -14.40
CA THR A 282 3.54 -12.23 -14.01
C THR A 282 2.58 -11.04 -14.16
N PRO A 283 2.50 -10.13 -13.17
CA PRO A 283 1.83 -8.84 -13.34
C PRO A 283 2.45 -8.03 -14.47
N THR A 284 1.61 -7.41 -15.29
CA THR A 284 2.05 -6.62 -16.45
C THR A 284 1.33 -5.26 -16.46
N VAL A 285 2.08 -4.19 -16.70
CA VAL A 285 1.57 -2.82 -16.85
C VAL A 285 1.77 -2.34 -18.28
N LEU A 286 0.71 -1.80 -18.87
CA LEU A 286 0.75 -1.00 -20.09
C LEU A 286 0.81 0.48 -19.69
N GLU A 287 1.82 1.23 -20.15
CA GLU A 287 1.86 2.69 -20.00
C GLU A 287 1.72 3.39 -21.36
N TYR A 288 1.12 4.58 -21.35
CA TYR A 288 1.02 5.46 -22.51
C TYR A 288 1.04 6.93 -22.08
N SER A 289 1.66 7.78 -22.89
CA SER A 289 1.75 9.23 -22.62
C SER A 289 1.70 10.07 -23.90
N LEU A 290 1.20 11.29 -23.74
CA LEU A 290 1.19 12.35 -24.75
C LEU A 290 1.47 13.69 -24.06
N ARG A 291 2.57 14.35 -24.41
CA ARG A 291 3.06 15.57 -23.76
C ARG A 291 3.38 16.65 -24.78
N LEU A 292 2.86 17.84 -24.54
CA LEU A 292 3.22 19.07 -25.25
C LEU A 292 4.20 19.87 -24.38
N GLU A 293 5.34 20.23 -24.94
CA GLU A 293 6.34 21.14 -24.35
C GLU A 293 6.41 22.41 -25.20
N HIS A 294 6.33 23.58 -24.58
CA HIS A 294 6.37 24.86 -25.28
C HIS A 294 7.20 25.92 -24.54
N GLN A 295 8.10 26.57 -25.29
CA GLN A 295 8.88 27.71 -24.82
C GLN A 295 8.07 29.00 -24.96
N LEU A 296 7.50 29.46 -23.83
CA LEU A 296 6.74 30.71 -23.72
C LEU A 296 7.62 31.96 -23.87
N SER A 297 8.90 31.88 -23.47
CA SER A 297 9.88 32.97 -23.66
C SER A 297 11.33 32.46 -23.51
N PRO A 298 12.38 33.28 -23.75
CA PRO A 298 13.76 32.92 -23.41
C PRO A 298 13.98 32.52 -21.94
N ASN A 299 13.06 32.88 -21.06
CA ASN A 299 13.11 32.71 -19.61
C ASN A 299 12.05 31.73 -19.07
N ALA A 300 11.13 31.24 -19.91
CA ALA A 300 9.92 30.55 -19.48
C ALA A 300 9.57 29.38 -20.41
N TRP A 301 9.26 28.23 -19.84
CA TRP A 301 8.65 27.13 -20.57
C TRP A 301 7.52 26.50 -19.75
N MET A 302 6.57 25.92 -20.46
CA MET A 302 5.45 25.18 -19.90
C MET A 302 5.33 23.84 -20.63
N SER A 303 4.88 22.83 -19.92
CA SER A 303 4.44 21.58 -20.51
C SER A 303 3.13 21.13 -19.91
N VAL A 304 2.27 20.57 -20.76
CA VAL A 304 1.03 19.90 -20.39
C VAL A 304 1.06 18.52 -21.01
N GLY A 305 0.77 17.47 -20.25
CA GLY A 305 0.75 16.12 -20.75
C GLY A 305 -0.34 15.27 -20.11
N TYR A 306 -0.83 14.31 -20.89
CA TYR A 306 -1.60 13.19 -20.42
C TYR A 306 -0.66 12.00 -20.23
N ILE A 307 -0.82 11.29 -19.12
CA ILE A 307 -0.22 9.98 -18.88
C ILE A 307 -1.32 9.05 -18.39
N GLY A 308 -1.27 7.79 -18.79
CA GLY A 308 -2.10 6.75 -18.21
C GLY A 308 -1.41 5.40 -18.24
N SER A 309 -1.91 4.50 -17.41
CA SER A 309 -1.51 3.11 -17.40
C SER A 309 -2.68 2.19 -17.13
N HIS A 310 -2.49 0.91 -17.43
CA HIS A 310 -3.41 -0.17 -17.12
C HIS A 310 -2.59 -1.39 -16.69
N GLY A 311 -2.72 -1.77 -15.42
CA GLY A 311 -2.18 -3.01 -14.89
C GLY A 311 -3.17 -4.15 -15.03
N TYR A 312 -2.65 -5.35 -15.26
CA TYR A 312 -3.43 -6.59 -15.36
C TYR A 312 -2.61 -7.79 -14.90
N ARG A 313 -3.31 -8.80 -14.36
CA ARG A 313 -2.72 -9.95 -13.63
C ARG A 313 -1.94 -9.50 -12.39
N GLU A 314 -2.30 -8.35 -11.85
CA GLU A 314 -1.75 -7.87 -10.59
C GLU A 314 -2.11 -8.85 -9.47
N LEU A 315 -1.27 -8.87 -8.44
CA LEU A 315 -1.53 -9.72 -7.30
C LEU A 315 -2.72 -9.14 -6.53
N ILE A 316 -3.68 -10.01 -6.18
CA ILE A 316 -4.81 -9.67 -5.34
C ILE A 316 -4.99 -10.70 -4.22
N GLY A 317 -5.34 -10.23 -3.04
CA GLY A 317 -5.52 -11.07 -1.85
C GLY A 317 -6.90 -11.71 -1.80
N VAL A 318 -6.96 -13.05 -1.79
CA VAL A 318 -8.20 -13.83 -1.78
C VAL A 318 -8.19 -14.87 -0.67
N ASP A 319 -9.33 -15.05 -0.01
CA ASP A 319 -9.61 -16.24 0.81
C ASP A 319 -10.22 -17.33 -0.08
N ALA A 320 -9.45 -18.39 -0.33
CA ALA A 320 -9.85 -19.50 -1.19
C ALA A 320 -10.40 -20.70 -0.38
N ASN A 321 -10.87 -20.47 0.84
CA ASN A 321 -11.58 -21.45 1.67
C ASN A 321 -12.82 -20.86 2.37
N GLU A 322 -13.54 -20.01 1.65
CA GLU A 322 -14.87 -19.58 2.06
C GLU A 322 -15.93 -20.68 1.79
N PRO A 323 -17.03 -20.72 2.55
CA PRO A 323 -18.24 -21.48 2.22
C PRO A 323 -18.83 -21.00 0.89
N THR A 324 -19.30 -21.92 0.04
CA THR A 324 -19.96 -21.55 -1.21
C THR A 324 -21.29 -20.82 -0.93
N PRO A 325 -21.48 -19.56 -1.39
CA PRO A 325 -22.73 -18.83 -1.23
C PRO A 325 -23.82 -19.34 -2.16
N VAL A 326 -25.08 -19.04 -1.83
CA VAL A 326 -26.18 -19.03 -2.79
C VAL A 326 -26.36 -17.61 -3.34
N ILE A 327 -26.79 -17.51 -4.61
CA ILE A 327 -27.05 -16.24 -5.29
C ILE A 327 -28.55 -15.98 -5.23
N CYS A 328 -28.95 -14.91 -4.55
CA CYS A 328 -30.35 -14.54 -4.36
C CYS A 328 -31.03 -14.27 -5.72
N PRO A 329 -32.32 -14.64 -5.91
CA PRO A 329 -33.25 -15.17 -4.91
C PRO A 329 -33.26 -16.71 -4.78
N ALA A 330 -32.18 -17.42 -5.17
CA ALA A 330 -32.14 -18.88 -5.02
C ALA A 330 -32.19 -19.31 -3.55
N ALA A 331 -32.98 -20.35 -3.26
CA ALA A 331 -33.11 -20.87 -1.90
C ALA A 331 -31.76 -21.45 -1.38
N PRO A 332 -31.42 -21.26 -0.09
CA PRO A 332 -32.25 -20.68 0.97
C PRO A 332 -31.95 -19.19 1.26
N CYS A 333 -31.63 -18.36 0.25
CA CYS A 333 -31.58 -16.91 0.45
C CYS A 333 -32.96 -16.37 0.89
N PRO A 334 -33.04 -15.48 1.91
CA PRO A 334 -34.29 -14.86 2.32
C PRO A 334 -34.75 -13.84 1.26
N ALA A 335 -36.07 -13.78 1.01
CA ALA A 335 -36.64 -12.86 0.01
C ALA A 335 -36.55 -11.37 0.42
N THR A 336 -36.44 -11.09 1.72
CA THR A 336 -36.30 -9.74 2.29
C THR A 336 -35.19 -9.72 3.34
N PHE A 337 -34.56 -8.56 3.54
CA PHE A 337 -33.57 -8.39 4.60
C PHE A 337 -34.22 -8.59 5.98
N PRO A 338 -33.64 -9.45 6.85
CA PRO A 338 -34.27 -9.83 8.10
C PRO A 338 -34.37 -8.68 9.10
N ALA A 339 -35.15 -8.90 10.17
CA ALA A 339 -35.29 -7.96 11.27
C ALA A 339 -33.91 -7.50 11.81
N SER A 340 -33.80 -6.21 12.10
CA SER A 340 -32.58 -5.49 12.53
C SER A 340 -31.56 -5.11 11.43
N PHE A 341 -31.89 -5.22 10.14
CA PHE A 341 -31.14 -4.58 9.04
C PHE A 341 -31.27 -3.04 8.95
N GLY A 342 -31.54 -2.36 10.08
CA GLY A 342 -31.77 -0.91 10.10
C GLY A 342 -32.84 -0.48 9.10
N ALA A 343 -32.55 0.53 8.28
CA ALA A 343 -33.45 1.04 7.24
C ALA A 343 -33.73 0.07 6.07
N LEU A 344 -32.97 -1.02 5.94
CA LEU A 344 -33.23 -2.08 4.96
C LEU A 344 -34.21 -3.16 5.47
N THR A 345 -34.60 -3.13 6.75
CA THR A 345 -35.47 -4.16 7.36
C THR A 345 -36.76 -4.37 6.55
N GLY A 346 -36.97 -5.59 6.04
CA GLY A 346 -38.17 -5.94 5.26
C GLY A 346 -38.15 -5.49 3.80
N ALA A 347 -37.13 -4.75 3.34
CA ALA A 347 -36.92 -4.50 1.91
C ALA A 347 -36.50 -5.80 1.20
N ALA A 348 -36.84 -5.93 -0.08
CA ALA A 348 -36.47 -7.10 -0.89
C ALA A 348 -34.94 -7.22 -1.04
N VAL A 349 -34.41 -8.44 -0.93
CA VAL A 349 -32.99 -8.70 -1.23
C VAL A 349 -32.80 -8.63 -2.75
N PRO A 350 -31.82 -7.87 -3.28
CA PRO A 350 -31.59 -7.80 -4.72
C PRO A 350 -31.26 -9.15 -5.34
N ALA A 351 -31.76 -9.39 -6.56
CA ALA A 351 -31.31 -10.52 -7.36
C ALA A 351 -29.83 -10.34 -7.72
N GLY A 352 -29.04 -11.40 -7.59
CA GLY A 352 -27.58 -11.37 -7.74
C GLY A 352 -26.81 -11.18 -6.42
N THR A 353 -27.47 -10.83 -5.31
CA THR A 353 -26.79 -10.74 -4.00
C THR A 353 -26.26 -12.11 -3.56
N TYR A 354 -24.99 -12.16 -3.12
CA TYR A 354 -24.39 -13.34 -2.51
C TYR A 354 -24.80 -13.48 -1.04
N PHE A 355 -25.27 -14.67 -0.66
CA PHE A 355 -25.69 -15.00 0.70
C PHE A 355 -25.11 -16.35 1.13
N ILE A 356 -24.42 -16.40 2.28
CA ILE A 356 -24.00 -17.66 2.92
C ILE A 356 -24.98 -17.97 4.08
N PRO A 357 -25.74 -19.08 3.98
CA PRO A 357 -26.62 -19.51 5.06
C PRO A 357 -25.88 -19.77 6.38
N PRO A 358 -26.48 -19.47 7.54
CA PRO A 358 -25.89 -19.82 8.83
C PRO A 358 -25.57 -21.31 8.94
N GLY A 359 -24.31 -21.63 9.24
CA GLY A 359 -23.83 -23.01 9.40
C GLY A 359 -23.37 -23.71 8.10
N THR A 360 -23.33 -23.03 6.95
CA THR A 360 -22.72 -23.60 5.73
C THR A 360 -21.23 -23.88 5.96
N PRO A 361 -20.74 -25.11 5.68
CA PRO A 361 -19.34 -25.45 5.87
C PRO A 361 -18.43 -24.78 4.84
N LYS A 362 -17.16 -24.60 5.22
CA LYS A 362 -16.09 -24.19 4.29
C LYS A 362 -15.91 -25.19 3.16
N ALA A 363 -15.42 -24.72 2.01
CA ALA A 363 -15.07 -25.58 0.87
C ALA A 363 -14.14 -26.75 1.25
N ASN A 364 -13.17 -26.49 2.14
CA ASN A 364 -12.37 -27.48 2.85
C ASN A 364 -12.51 -27.32 4.38
N PRO A 365 -13.35 -28.14 5.05
CA PRO A 365 -13.60 -28.05 6.49
C PRO A 365 -12.41 -28.38 7.39
N ALA A 366 -11.32 -28.94 6.86
CA ALA A 366 -10.12 -29.29 7.63
C ALA A 366 -9.13 -28.10 7.79
N LEU A 367 -9.43 -26.95 7.18
CA LEU A 367 -8.60 -25.75 7.20
C LEU A 367 -9.44 -24.53 7.61
N ALA A 368 -8.79 -23.50 8.15
CA ALA A 368 -9.38 -22.19 8.32
C ALA A 368 -9.43 -21.42 6.99
N ASN A 369 -9.87 -20.16 7.08
CA ASN A 369 -9.76 -19.14 6.04
C ASN A 369 -8.31 -18.97 5.53
N THR A 370 -8.09 -18.76 4.24
CA THR A 370 -6.76 -18.65 3.62
C THR A 370 -6.34 -17.20 3.38
N TRP A 371 -5.06 -16.96 3.12
CA TRP A 371 -4.56 -15.69 2.60
C TRP A 371 -3.67 -15.95 1.39
N THR A 372 -4.31 -16.20 0.25
CA THR A 372 -3.63 -16.56 -0.99
C THR A 372 -3.56 -15.36 -1.93
N TRP A 373 -2.42 -15.13 -2.59
CA TRP A 373 -2.33 -14.14 -3.67
C TRP A 373 -2.60 -14.79 -5.03
N PHE A 374 -3.54 -14.25 -5.79
CA PHE A 374 -3.87 -14.65 -7.16
C PHE A 374 -3.45 -13.57 -8.17
N SER A 375 -3.05 -13.98 -9.38
CA SER A 375 -2.65 -13.07 -10.46
C SER A 375 -3.83 -12.67 -11.34
N GLU A 376 -4.87 -12.12 -10.71
CA GLU A 376 -6.17 -11.83 -11.32
C GLU A 376 -6.59 -10.35 -11.19
N GLY A 377 -5.87 -9.56 -10.40
CA GLY A 377 -6.16 -8.14 -10.18
C GLY A 377 -5.88 -7.25 -11.39
N SER A 378 -6.46 -6.05 -11.36
CA SER A 378 -6.36 -5.05 -12.40
C SER A 378 -6.38 -3.62 -11.86
N SER A 379 -5.61 -2.75 -12.50
CA SER A 379 -5.53 -1.32 -12.19
C SER A 379 -5.68 -0.44 -13.44
N SER A 380 -6.03 0.82 -13.22
CA SER A 380 -6.14 1.87 -14.25
C SER A 380 -5.79 3.23 -13.66
N TYR A 381 -4.81 3.90 -14.25
CA TYR A 381 -4.39 5.25 -13.87
C TYR A 381 -4.52 6.22 -15.04
N HIS A 382 -5.03 7.41 -14.78
CA HIS A 382 -5.09 8.51 -15.75
C HIS A 382 -4.73 9.83 -15.07
N ALA A 383 -3.88 10.65 -15.70
CA ALA A 383 -3.49 11.94 -15.17
C ALA A 383 -3.27 13.01 -16.24
N LEU A 384 -3.67 14.24 -15.92
CA LEU A 384 -3.21 15.47 -16.54
C LEU A 384 -2.08 16.06 -15.68
N GLN A 385 -0.88 16.14 -16.24
CA GLN A 385 0.29 16.74 -15.61
C GLN A 385 0.63 18.08 -16.27
N THR A 386 0.86 19.11 -15.46
CA THR A 386 1.37 20.42 -15.88
C THR A 386 2.69 20.71 -15.17
N ASP A 387 3.70 21.15 -15.91
CA ASP A 387 4.99 21.60 -15.36
C ASP A 387 5.33 22.97 -15.97
N PHE A 388 5.40 24.00 -15.14
CA PHE A 388 5.75 25.36 -15.54
C PHE A 388 7.06 25.78 -14.87
N ASN A 389 8.02 26.27 -15.66
CA ASN A 389 9.31 26.75 -15.17
C ASN A 389 9.56 28.19 -15.66
N TYR A 390 9.98 29.05 -14.74
CA TYR A 390 10.33 30.44 -14.99
C TYR A 390 11.64 30.82 -14.31
N ARG A 391 12.57 31.38 -15.08
CA ARG A 391 13.86 31.89 -14.61
C ARG A 391 14.03 33.32 -15.10
N PHE A 392 13.70 34.29 -14.25
CA PHE A 392 13.74 35.70 -14.63
C PHE A 392 15.17 36.16 -14.95
N ARG A 393 15.32 37.22 -15.76
CA ARG A 393 16.61 37.90 -15.96
C ARG A 393 17.01 38.66 -14.69
N GLY A 394 17.59 37.91 -13.76
CA GLY A 394 17.87 38.30 -12.39
C GLY A 394 18.11 37.05 -11.54
N SER A 395 17.59 37.05 -10.32
CA SER A 395 17.84 36.04 -9.29
C SER A 395 16.60 35.26 -8.85
N LEU A 396 15.48 35.38 -9.57
CA LEU A 396 14.21 34.71 -9.28
C LEU A 396 14.03 33.49 -10.18
N SER A 397 13.86 32.32 -9.56
CA SER A 397 13.42 31.09 -10.22
C SER A 397 12.12 30.60 -9.58
N ILE A 398 11.16 30.14 -10.39
CA ILE A 398 9.91 29.53 -9.94
C ILE A 398 9.66 28.28 -10.77
N ARG A 399 9.26 27.18 -10.13
CA ARG A 399 8.67 26.01 -10.78
C ARG A 399 7.35 25.68 -10.11
N ALA A 400 6.32 25.41 -10.91
CA ALA A 400 5.03 24.93 -10.45
C ALA A 400 4.69 23.63 -11.19
N ALA A 401 4.59 22.53 -10.45
CA ALA A 401 4.13 21.25 -10.95
C ALA A 401 2.73 20.96 -10.39
N TYR A 402 1.80 20.57 -11.25
CA TYR A 402 0.43 20.22 -10.89
C TYR A 402 0.02 18.92 -11.57
N THR A 403 -0.59 18.01 -10.82
CA THR A 403 -1.17 16.76 -11.32
C THR A 403 -2.63 16.68 -10.90
N TRP A 404 -3.51 16.49 -11.88
CA TRP A 404 -4.90 16.09 -11.69
C TRP A 404 -5.03 14.65 -12.16
N SER A 405 -5.33 13.71 -11.26
CA SER A 405 -5.26 12.27 -11.56
C SER A 405 -6.41 11.46 -10.99
N LYS A 406 -6.61 10.25 -11.53
CA LYS A 406 -7.47 9.23 -10.95
C LYS A 406 -6.79 7.87 -11.08
N ALA A 407 -6.58 7.21 -9.95
CA ALA A 407 -6.29 5.79 -9.85
C ALA A 407 -7.57 4.98 -9.57
N LEU A 408 -7.65 3.79 -10.13
CA LEU A 408 -8.67 2.77 -9.92
C LEU A 408 -8.00 1.40 -9.90
N ASP A 409 -8.49 0.48 -9.08
CA ASP A 409 -8.11 -0.94 -9.10
C ASP A 409 -9.12 -1.77 -8.29
N ASP A 410 -8.95 -3.10 -8.26
CA ASP A 410 -9.76 -4.04 -7.48
C ASP A 410 -9.11 -4.55 -6.17
N GLY A 411 -7.87 -4.20 -5.84
CA GLY A 411 -7.24 -4.59 -4.57
C GLY A 411 -5.74 -4.32 -4.42
N ASP A 412 -5.34 -3.06 -4.27
CA ASP A 412 -3.94 -2.59 -4.13
C ASP A 412 -3.26 -2.83 -2.77
N SER A 413 -4.01 -3.22 -1.73
CA SER A 413 -3.49 -3.31 -0.36
C SER A 413 -2.62 -4.55 -0.10
N LEU A 414 -3.02 -5.74 -0.58
CA LEU A 414 -2.45 -7.08 -0.32
C LEU A 414 -2.33 -7.54 1.17
N ASN A 415 -2.27 -6.60 2.11
CA ASN A 415 -2.30 -6.74 3.57
C ASN A 415 -2.46 -5.35 4.25
N ALA A 416 -2.99 -5.32 5.47
CA ALA A 416 -3.28 -4.07 6.21
C ALA A 416 -2.05 -3.25 6.62
N SER A 417 -0.82 -3.76 6.46
CA SER A 417 0.43 -3.03 6.75
C SER A 417 1.03 -2.35 5.51
N ALA A 418 0.57 -2.65 4.29
CA ALA A 418 0.97 -1.95 3.08
C ALA A 418 0.02 -0.79 2.73
N ALA A 419 -1.30 -0.96 2.94
CA ALA A 419 -2.28 0.13 2.94
C ALA A 419 -3.16 0.06 4.19
N ALA A 420 -3.11 1.11 5.02
CA ALA A 420 -3.79 1.16 6.32
C ALA A 420 -5.20 1.76 6.28
N ASN A 421 -5.69 2.07 5.07
CA ASN A 421 -6.96 2.73 4.75
C ASN A 421 -8.01 1.81 4.08
N ALA A 422 -7.65 0.57 3.73
CA ALA A 422 -8.55 -0.43 3.13
C ALA A 422 -8.37 -1.84 3.75
N PRO A 423 -9.29 -2.79 3.51
CA PRO A 423 -9.11 -4.20 3.85
C PRO A 423 -7.94 -4.84 3.09
N GLY A 424 -7.40 -5.97 3.58
CA GLY A 424 -6.22 -6.65 3.01
C GLY A 424 -6.50 -7.77 2.01
N LEU A 425 -7.77 -8.16 1.89
CA LEU A 425 -8.29 -9.17 0.97
C LEU A 425 -9.55 -8.60 0.30
N VAL A 426 -9.97 -9.16 -0.84
CA VAL A 426 -11.27 -8.87 -1.45
C VAL A 426 -12.41 -9.08 -0.44
N ALA A 427 -13.44 -8.26 -0.53
CA ALA A 427 -14.61 -8.32 0.34
C ALA A 427 -15.48 -9.56 0.04
N ASN A 428 -15.44 -10.08 -1.20
CA ASN A 428 -16.15 -11.27 -1.64
C ASN A 428 -15.32 -12.03 -2.70
N PRO A 429 -14.69 -13.18 -2.38
CA PRO A 429 -13.96 -14.01 -3.34
C PRO A 429 -14.76 -14.46 -4.57
N PHE A 430 -16.09 -14.49 -4.49
CA PHE A 430 -16.96 -14.90 -5.59
C PHE A 430 -17.34 -13.74 -6.53
N ASP A 431 -17.01 -12.49 -6.19
CA ASP A 431 -17.13 -11.32 -7.06
C ASP A 431 -16.05 -10.26 -6.76
N VAL A 432 -14.83 -10.55 -7.21
CA VAL A 432 -13.66 -9.65 -7.13
C VAL A 432 -13.95 -8.26 -7.73
N ARG A 433 -14.81 -8.18 -8.77
CA ARG A 433 -15.17 -6.89 -9.40
C ARG A 433 -16.02 -6.00 -8.48
N GLY A 434 -16.61 -6.57 -7.43
CA GLY A 434 -17.27 -5.84 -6.35
C GLY A 434 -16.33 -4.96 -5.51
N ASP A 435 -15.01 -5.07 -5.67
CA ASP A 435 -13.98 -4.21 -5.05
C ASP A 435 -13.35 -3.19 -6.02
N TRP A 436 -13.78 -3.13 -7.30
CA TRP A 436 -13.31 -2.12 -8.25
C TRP A 436 -13.70 -0.70 -7.78
N GLY A 437 -12.71 0.01 -7.26
CA GLY A 437 -12.86 1.28 -6.53
C GLY A 437 -11.73 2.25 -6.83
N LEU A 438 -11.63 3.34 -6.04
CA LEU A 438 -10.43 4.18 -6.07
C LEU A 438 -9.27 3.45 -5.39
N ALA A 439 -8.06 3.57 -5.92
CA ALA A 439 -6.87 3.05 -5.24
C ALA A 439 -6.70 3.71 -3.86
N THR A 440 -6.12 2.98 -2.90
CA THR A 440 -5.79 3.55 -1.58
C THR A 440 -4.83 4.74 -1.67
N TYR A 441 -4.06 4.81 -2.75
CA TYR A 441 -3.15 5.90 -3.09
C TYR A 441 -3.69 6.90 -4.12
N ASP A 442 -5.00 6.92 -4.45
CA ASP A 442 -5.53 7.94 -5.38
C ASP A 442 -5.31 9.35 -4.82
N VAL A 443 -4.76 10.23 -5.67
CA VAL A 443 -4.57 11.64 -5.37
C VAL A 443 -5.22 12.42 -6.50
N ARG A 444 -6.45 12.90 -6.25
CA ARG A 444 -7.19 13.66 -7.26
C ARG A 444 -6.50 14.95 -7.68
N ASN A 445 -5.84 15.64 -6.74
CA ASN A 445 -5.10 16.86 -7.01
C ASN A 445 -3.80 16.88 -6.19
N LEU A 446 -2.67 17.12 -6.84
CA LEU A 446 -1.38 17.41 -6.21
C LEU A 446 -0.76 18.63 -6.87
N SER A 447 -0.35 19.62 -6.08
CA SER A 447 0.39 20.80 -6.51
C SER A 447 1.65 20.96 -5.67
N VAL A 448 2.79 21.17 -6.33
CA VAL A 448 4.08 21.51 -5.70
C VAL A 448 4.64 22.74 -6.40
N ILE A 449 4.73 23.84 -5.66
CA ILE A 449 5.26 25.12 -6.14
C ILE A 449 6.55 25.43 -5.39
N THR A 450 7.66 25.50 -6.11
CA THR A 450 8.97 25.89 -5.57
C THR A 450 9.38 27.26 -6.11
N GLY A 451 9.92 28.10 -5.23
CA GLY A 451 10.44 29.41 -5.58
C GLY A 451 11.75 29.69 -4.86
N SER A 452 12.72 30.27 -5.57
CA SER A 452 13.97 30.76 -5.00
C SER A 452 14.28 32.17 -5.52
N TYR A 453 14.71 33.05 -4.61
CA TYR A 453 14.99 34.45 -4.92
C TYR A 453 16.16 34.97 -4.09
N ALA A 454 17.33 35.14 -4.72
CA ALA A 454 18.42 35.87 -4.08
C ALA A 454 18.11 37.37 -4.10
N LEU A 455 18.08 38.01 -2.93
CA LEU A 455 17.68 39.41 -2.79
C LEU A 455 18.72 40.30 -3.50
N PRO A 456 18.30 41.22 -4.40
CA PRO A 456 19.21 42.06 -5.17
C PRO A 456 19.68 43.29 -4.36
N PHE A 457 20.18 43.02 -3.15
CA PHE A 457 20.66 43.98 -2.16
C PHE A 457 22.18 43.92 -2.03
N GLY A 458 22.80 45.08 -1.83
CA GLY A 458 24.24 45.21 -1.60
C GLY A 458 24.99 45.88 -2.75
N ARG A 459 26.31 45.98 -2.58
CA ARG A 459 27.24 46.68 -3.48
C ARG A 459 27.17 46.09 -4.88
N GLY A 460 26.94 46.96 -5.87
CA GLY A 460 26.77 46.56 -7.26
C GLY A 460 25.44 45.84 -7.59
N LYS A 461 24.52 45.65 -6.64
CA LYS A 461 23.17 45.10 -6.89
C LYS A 461 22.15 46.22 -7.17
N ARG A 462 20.86 45.85 -7.32
CA ARG A 462 19.77 46.78 -7.70
C ARG A 462 19.47 47.80 -6.60
N TYR A 463 19.46 47.36 -5.34
CA TYR A 463 19.25 48.21 -4.17
C TYR A 463 20.50 48.21 -3.30
N PHE A 464 20.77 49.33 -2.61
CA PHE A 464 22.01 49.54 -1.86
C PHE A 464 23.30 49.40 -2.70
N ARG A 465 23.23 49.75 -3.99
CA ARG A 465 24.33 49.64 -4.98
C ARG A 465 25.67 50.24 -4.50
N ASN A 466 25.61 51.29 -3.70
CA ASN A 466 26.75 52.04 -3.17
C ASN A 466 26.99 51.77 -1.66
N ALA A 467 26.57 50.60 -1.14
CA ALA A 467 26.77 50.24 0.26
C ALA A 467 28.26 50.27 0.66
N GLY A 468 28.55 50.88 1.82
CA GLY A 468 29.82 50.71 2.51
C GLY A 468 29.93 49.31 3.12
N THR A 469 31.15 48.87 3.41
CA THR A 469 31.47 47.48 3.79
C THR A 469 30.56 46.90 4.87
N THR A 470 30.33 47.62 5.98
CA THR A 470 29.45 47.17 7.08
C THR A 470 27.99 47.01 6.63
N THR A 471 27.48 47.93 5.81
CA THR A 471 26.13 47.87 5.25
C THR A 471 25.99 46.70 4.27
N ASP A 472 27.02 46.45 3.47
CA ASP A 472 27.07 45.33 2.52
C ASP A 472 27.09 43.98 3.26
N HIS A 473 27.95 43.83 4.27
CA HIS A 473 28.02 42.64 5.13
C HIS A 473 26.70 42.35 5.87
N LEU A 474 25.85 43.34 6.10
CA LEU A 474 24.53 43.17 6.72
C LEU A 474 23.43 42.82 5.71
N LEU A 475 23.37 43.52 4.58
CA LEU A 475 22.24 43.49 3.63
C LEU A 475 22.46 42.61 2.39
N ALA A 476 23.70 42.28 2.03
CA ALA A 476 23.99 41.42 0.89
C ALA A 476 23.86 39.92 1.23
N GLY A 477 23.91 39.09 0.18
CA GLY A 477 24.06 37.63 0.32
C GLY A 477 22.79 36.87 0.71
N TRP A 478 21.69 37.55 1.04
CA TRP A 478 20.43 36.92 1.39
C TRP A 478 19.75 36.24 0.19
N SER A 479 19.24 35.03 0.39
CA SER A 479 18.29 34.37 -0.53
C SER A 479 17.12 33.74 0.22
N LEU A 480 15.94 33.83 -0.39
CA LEU A 480 14.71 33.23 0.11
C LEU A 480 14.38 32.00 -0.73
N GLU A 481 13.99 30.91 -0.08
CA GLU A 481 13.52 29.67 -0.70
C GLU A 481 12.14 29.31 -0.12
N SER A 482 11.26 28.78 -0.96
CA SER A 482 9.88 28.46 -0.58
C SER A 482 9.42 27.22 -1.33
N ILE A 483 8.77 26.30 -0.61
CA ILE A 483 8.09 25.12 -1.15
C ILE A 483 6.66 25.13 -0.61
N VAL A 484 5.67 25.13 -1.49
CA VAL A 484 4.26 24.98 -1.14
C VAL A 484 3.75 23.69 -1.76
N THR A 485 3.29 22.77 -0.92
CA THR A 485 2.71 21.48 -1.34
C THR A 485 1.27 21.43 -0.89
N ALA A 486 0.35 21.16 -1.82
CA ALA A 486 -1.08 21.01 -1.55
C ALA A 486 -1.59 19.74 -2.25
N GLN A 487 -2.27 18.88 -1.49
CA GLN A 487 -2.72 17.56 -1.92
C GLN A 487 -4.15 17.28 -1.45
N SER A 488 -4.97 16.67 -2.30
CA SER A 488 -6.22 16.02 -1.85
C SER A 488 -5.91 14.86 -0.89
N GLY A 489 -6.85 14.57 0.00
CA GLY A 489 -6.75 13.38 0.85
C GLY A 489 -6.82 12.09 0.06
N PHE A 490 -6.22 11.04 0.60
CA PHE A 490 -6.35 9.68 0.08
C PHE A 490 -7.77 9.14 0.33
N PRO A 491 -8.26 8.22 -0.51
CA PRO A 491 -9.46 7.44 -0.22
C PRO A 491 -9.33 6.59 1.04
N PHE A 492 -10.47 6.13 1.57
CA PHE A 492 -10.53 5.10 2.61
C PHE A 492 -11.86 4.33 2.59
N THR A 493 -11.80 3.10 3.10
CA THR A 493 -12.93 2.18 3.21
C THR A 493 -13.44 2.13 4.66
N PRO A 494 -14.69 2.56 4.93
CA PRO A 494 -15.39 2.25 6.19
C PRO A 494 -15.52 0.75 6.42
N GLN A 495 -15.31 0.28 7.66
CA GLN A 495 -15.19 -1.14 8.01
C GLN A 495 -16.02 -1.54 9.24
N LEU A 496 -16.30 -2.84 9.35
CA LEU A 496 -16.88 -3.49 10.53
C LEU A 496 -15.78 -4.16 11.37
N SER A 497 -15.84 -4.11 12.71
CA SER A 497 -14.90 -4.88 13.58
C SER A 497 -15.25 -6.37 13.73
N TYR A 498 -16.16 -6.86 12.89
CA TYR A 498 -16.73 -8.19 12.91
C TYR A 498 -17.18 -8.57 11.50
N ASN A 499 -17.28 -9.87 11.22
CA ASN A 499 -17.75 -10.35 9.93
C ASN A 499 -19.24 -10.77 10.01
N PRO A 500 -20.15 -10.15 9.23
CA PRO A 500 -21.57 -10.50 9.17
C PRO A 500 -21.87 -11.66 8.22
N SER A 501 -20.97 -11.98 7.28
CA SER A 501 -21.26 -12.74 6.05
C SER A 501 -21.42 -14.25 6.20
N ASN A 502 -21.21 -14.82 7.39
CA ASN A 502 -21.11 -16.28 7.63
C ASN A 502 -19.95 -17.01 6.90
N ASN A 503 -19.06 -16.33 6.17
CA ASN A 503 -17.88 -16.99 5.58
C ASN A 503 -16.88 -17.57 6.61
N GLY A 504 -17.03 -17.17 7.88
CA GLY A 504 -16.18 -17.55 9.00
C GLY A 504 -14.86 -16.77 9.09
N ASP A 505 -14.56 -15.87 8.15
CA ASP A 505 -13.32 -15.10 8.22
C ASP A 505 -13.39 -14.05 9.33
N THR A 506 -12.58 -14.22 10.35
CA THR A 506 -12.37 -13.20 11.39
C THR A 506 -11.35 -12.14 10.97
N ARG A 507 -10.58 -12.35 9.88
CA ARG A 507 -9.42 -11.55 9.51
C ARG A 507 -9.77 -10.37 8.64
N ASN A 508 -10.46 -10.56 7.50
CA ASN A 508 -10.82 -9.42 6.64
C ASN A 508 -11.96 -8.57 7.26
N PRO A 509 -11.77 -7.25 7.48
CA PRO A 509 -12.87 -6.38 7.88
C PRO A 509 -13.85 -6.22 6.71
N VAL A 510 -15.10 -6.66 6.90
CA VAL A 510 -16.14 -6.51 5.88
C VAL A 510 -16.63 -5.06 5.84
N ARG A 511 -16.98 -4.59 4.64
CA ARG A 511 -17.55 -3.26 4.39
C ARG A 511 -18.98 -3.18 4.98
N PRO A 512 -19.48 -2.02 5.45
CA PRO A 512 -20.87 -1.89 5.87
C PRO A 512 -21.82 -1.85 4.66
N PHE A 513 -23.12 -1.78 4.93
CA PHE A 513 -24.12 -1.43 3.91
C PHE A 513 -24.27 0.09 3.78
N VAL A 514 -24.65 0.59 2.61
CA VAL A 514 -25.12 1.97 2.41
C VAL A 514 -26.51 2.13 3.04
N ASN A 515 -26.77 3.27 3.69
CA ASN A 515 -28.10 3.58 4.23
C ASN A 515 -28.94 4.33 3.16
N PRO A 516 -29.94 3.69 2.51
CA PRO A 516 -30.75 4.37 1.49
C PRO A 516 -31.69 5.45 2.06
N ALA A 517 -31.91 5.47 3.38
CA ALA A 517 -32.68 6.50 4.07
C ALA A 517 -31.81 7.67 4.58
N PHE A 518 -30.49 7.63 4.36
CA PHE A 518 -29.60 8.72 4.77
C PHE A 518 -29.74 9.94 3.85
N THR A 519 -29.69 11.13 4.44
CA THR A 519 -29.64 12.40 3.72
C THR A 519 -28.63 13.35 4.37
N GLY A 520 -27.99 14.19 3.56
CA GLY A 520 -26.91 15.08 3.99
C GLY A 520 -25.51 14.60 3.59
N PRO A 521 -24.45 15.27 4.08
CA PRO A 521 -23.08 14.98 3.67
C PRO A 521 -22.51 13.76 4.41
N ALA A 522 -21.94 12.81 3.66
CA ALA A 522 -21.21 11.68 4.22
C ALA A 522 -19.86 12.09 4.84
N ILE A 523 -19.15 13.05 4.23
CA ILE A 523 -17.94 13.67 4.81
C ILE A 523 -18.34 14.95 5.55
N LEU A 524 -17.98 15.02 6.84
CA LEU A 524 -18.23 16.16 7.72
C LEU A 524 -17.01 17.07 7.88
N GLY A 525 -15.79 16.55 7.64
CA GLY A 525 -14.55 17.31 7.72
C GLY A 525 -14.09 17.69 9.15
N ASN A 526 -14.79 17.20 10.18
CA ASN A 526 -14.47 17.44 11.59
C ASN A 526 -13.48 16.36 12.10
N PRO A 527 -12.34 16.71 12.72
CA PRO A 527 -11.40 15.71 13.25
C PRO A 527 -11.99 14.70 14.25
N ASN A 528 -13.05 15.08 14.99
CA ASN A 528 -13.70 14.15 15.94
C ASN A 528 -14.59 13.12 15.22
N HIS A 529 -15.19 13.50 14.09
CA HIS A 529 -16.04 12.66 13.24
C HIS A 529 -15.86 13.11 11.78
N TRP A 530 -14.86 12.58 11.09
CA TRP A 530 -14.54 12.99 9.72
C TRP A 530 -15.65 12.65 8.73
N PHE A 531 -16.36 11.56 8.99
CA PHE A 531 -17.51 11.10 8.22
C PHE A 531 -18.69 10.76 9.15
N ASN A 532 -19.90 10.73 8.57
CA ASN A 532 -21.13 10.45 9.28
C ASN A 532 -21.45 8.95 9.21
N ALA A 533 -21.32 8.24 10.34
CA ALA A 533 -21.60 6.80 10.41
C ALA A 533 -23.06 6.43 10.04
N ASN A 534 -24.01 7.36 10.17
CA ASN A 534 -25.41 7.15 9.79
C ASN A 534 -25.64 7.10 8.26
N ALA A 535 -24.61 7.40 7.45
CA ALA A 535 -24.62 7.13 6.01
C ALA A 535 -24.57 5.62 5.68
N PHE A 536 -24.34 4.79 6.69
CA PHE A 536 -24.15 3.35 6.58
C PHE A 536 -25.05 2.58 7.53
N ILE A 537 -25.15 1.27 7.31
CA ILE A 537 -25.84 0.31 8.18
C ILE A 537 -24.83 -0.77 8.58
N GLY A 538 -24.70 -1.01 9.88
CA GLY A 538 -24.00 -2.17 10.41
C GLY A 538 -24.91 -3.40 10.36
N PRO A 539 -24.72 -4.34 9.41
CA PRO A 539 -25.61 -5.50 9.29
C PRO A 539 -25.50 -6.40 10.54
N PRO A 540 -26.54 -7.17 10.86
CA PRO A 540 -26.50 -8.06 12.01
C PRO A 540 -25.35 -9.06 11.96
N SER A 541 -24.82 -9.41 13.13
CA SER A 541 -23.87 -10.52 13.25
C SER A 541 -24.52 -11.82 12.73
N THR A 542 -23.76 -12.62 11.99
CA THR A 542 -24.22 -13.85 11.31
C THR A 542 -25.38 -13.70 10.30
N SER A 543 -25.59 -12.49 9.76
CA SER A 543 -26.66 -12.22 8.78
C SER A 543 -26.49 -12.91 7.43
N GLY A 544 -25.29 -13.40 7.09
CA GLY A 544 -25.02 -14.15 5.85
C GLY A 544 -24.71 -13.30 4.62
N PHE A 545 -24.66 -11.97 4.76
CA PHE A 545 -24.42 -11.05 3.64
C PHE A 545 -23.08 -10.33 3.73
N TYR A 546 -22.46 -10.09 2.57
CA TYR A 546 -21.38 -9.11 2.39
C TYR A 546 -21.96 -7.69 2.25
N GLY A 547 -21.20 -6.66 2.62
CA GLY A 547 -21.64 -5.26 2.52
C GLY A 547 -21.53 -4.66 1.11
N ASP A 548 -22.53 -3.85 0.74
CA ASP A 548 -22.67 -3.22 -0.57
C ASP A 548 -21.93 -1.88 -0.75
N LEU A 549 -21.36 -1.31 0.31
CA LEU A 549 -20.51 -0.12 0.17
C LEU A 549 -19.28 -0.46 -0.69
N GLY A 550 -19.09 0.25 -1.80
CA GLY A 550 -17.92 0.09 -2.65
C GLY A 550 -16.60 0.40 -1.93
N ARG A 551 -15.53 -0.28 -2.34
CA ARG A 551 -14.17 -0.06 -1.82
C ARG A 551 -13.76 1.41 -2.00
N ASP A 552 -13.17 1.96 -0.94
CA ASP A 552 -12.54 3.28 -0.92
C ASP A 552 -13.46 4.44 -1.38
N ALA A 553 -14.74 4.32 -1.04
CA ALA A 553 -15.80 5.27 -1.40
C ALA A 553 -15.76 6.62 -0.66
N LEU A 554 -14.97 6.78 0.42
CA LEU A 554 -14.83 8.02 1.17
C LEU A 554 -13.44 8.64 0.99
N ILE A 555 -13.35 9.97 1.08
CA ILE A 555 -12.08 10.71 0.95
C ILE A 555 -11.64 11.28 2.31
N GLY A 556 -10.40 11.01 2.68
CA GLY A 556 -9.77 11.45 3.92
C GLY A 556 -9.32 12.92 3.90
N PRO A 557 -8.62 13.37 4.96
CA PRO A 557 -8.08 14.73 5.03
C PRO A 557 -7.00 15.01 3.99
N GLY A 558 -7.06 16.18 3.36
CA GLY A 558 -6.01 16.68 2.47
C GLY A 558 -4.85 17.33 3.22
N LEU A 559 -3.66 17.27 2.61
CA LEU A 559 -2.43 17.85 3.12
C LEU A 559 -2.18 19.23 2.49
N ALA A 560 -1.76 20.20 3.30
CA ALA A 560 -1.15 21.43 2.83
C ALA A 560 0.02 21.83 3.75
N THR A 561 1.21 21.99 3.18
CA THR A 561 2.36 22.59 3.88
C THR A 561 2.94 23.73 3.07
N TRP A 562 3.55 24.66 3.79
CA TRP A 562 4.41 25.69 3.25
C TRP A 562 5.70 25.64 4.05
N ASP A 563 6.78 25.21 3.40
CA ASP A 563 8.11 25.18 3.97
C ASP A 563 8.91 26.36 3.40
N PHE A 564 9.65 27.05 4.25
CA PHE A 564 10.34 28.29 3.89
C PHE A 564 11.75 28.29 4.46
N SER A 565 12.73 28.74 3.68
CA SER A 565 14.09 28.94 4.16
C SER A 565 14.59 30.34 3.81
N THR A 566 15.39 30.91 4.69
CA THR A 566 16.21 32.09 4.40
C THR A 566 17.68 31.72 4.62
N LEU A 567 18.51 32.02 3.63
CA LEU A 567 19.94 31.76 3.63
C LEU A 567 20.69 33.09 3.50
N LYS A 568 21.91 33.15 4.03
CA LYS A 568 22.78 34.30 3.87
C LYS A 568 24.24 33.90 3.68
N ASP A 569 24.78 34.18 2.50
CA ASP A 569 26.22 34.13 2.20
C ASP A 569 26.90 35.45 2.62
N THR A 570 27.68 35.42 3.70
CA THR A 570 28.46 36.59 4.17
C THR A 570 29.96 36.32 4.01
N ARG A 571 30.58 36.94 3.00
CA ARG A 571 32.04 36.93 2.85
C ARG A 571 32.68 37.71 4.00
N LEU A 572 33.51 37.05 4.79
CA LEU A 572 34.25 37.67 5.90
C LEU A 572 35.63 38.14 5.42
N THR A 573 36.27 37.39 4.52
CA THR A 573 37.50 37.75 3.82
C THR A 573 37.43 37.27 2.35
N GLU A 574 38.52 37.40 1.60
CA GLU A 574 38.62 36.85 0.24
C GLU A 574 38.57 35.32 0.18
N ARG A 575 38.90 34.64 1.29
CA ARG A 575 38.90 33.16 1.40
C ARG A 575 37.77 32.64 2.28
N ILE A 576 37.42 33.37 3.33
CA ILE A 576 36.46 32.92 4.35
C ILE A 576 35.05 33.42 3.99
N ASN A 577 34.12 32.49 3.77
CA ASN A 577 32.70 32.77 3.59
C ASN A 577 31.87 32.08 4.69
N LEU A 578 30.91 32.81 5.26
CA LEU A 578 30.02 32.33 6.31
C LEU A 578 28.61 32.18 5.76
N GLN A 579 28.10 30.96 5.75
CA GLN A 579 26.73 30.64 5.36
C GLN A 579 25.87 30.45 6.59
N PHE A 580 24.87 31.32 6.77
CA PHE A 580 23.77 31.12 7.71
C PHE A 580 22.54 30.60 6.98
N ARG A 581 21.78 29.70 7.61
CA ARG A 581 20.51 29.17 7.13
C ARG A 581 19.50 29.11 8.28
N ALA A 582 18.28 29.55 8.04
CA ALA A 582 17.13 29.33 8.92
C ALA A 582 16.01 28.68 8.11
N GLU A 583 15.57 27.50 8.52
CA GLU A 583 14.56 26.68 7.85
C GLU A 583 13.31 26.56 8.72
N PHE A 584 12.14 26.72 8.10
CA PHE A 584 10.84 26.72 8.75
C PHE A 584 9.94 25.72 8.03
N PHE A 585 9.91 24.49 8.53
CA PHE A 585 9.02 23.45 8.02
C PHE A 585 7.63 23.63 8.62
N ASN A 586 6.58 23.48 7.82
CA ASN A 586 5.21 23.83 8.18
C ASN A 586 5.12 25.26 8.77
N LEU A 587 5.54 26.26 7.99
CA LEU A 587 5.61 27.67 8.38
C LEU A 587 4.27 28.18 8.97
N LEU A 588 3.13 27.72 8.44
CA LEU A 588 1.80 28.09 8.94
C LEU A 588 1.38 27.35 10.23
N ASN A 589 2.14 26.35 10.68
CA ASN A 589 1.79 25.43 11.77
C ASN A 589 0.40 24.79 11.57
N ARG A 590 0.08 24.43 10.33
CA ARG A 590 -1.19 23.78 9.97
C ARG A 590 -1.19 22.34 10.45
N ALA A 591 -2.28 21.91 11.10
CA ALA A 591 -2.54 20.50 11.32
C ALA A 591 -2.93 19.85 9.99
N ASN A 592 -2.08 18.95 9.48
CA ASN A 592 -2.43 18.03 8.41
C ASN A 592 -2.82 16.70 9.06
N PHE A 593 -4.06 16.28 8.89
CA PHE A 593 -4.61 15.12 9.59
C PHE A 593 -4.26 13.81 8.87
N ASN A 594 -4.22 12.70 9.61
CA ASN A 594 -4.17 11.35 9.04
C ASN A 594 -5.57 10.84 8.67
N THR A 595 -5.64 9.70 7.98
CA THR A 595 -6.87 8.93 7.77
C THR A 595 -7.63 8.74 9.09
N PRO A 596 -8.96 8.95 9.11
CA PRO A 596 -9.79 8.71 10.29
C PRO A 596 -9.89 7.21 10.62
N ASN A 597 -10.31 6.87 11.85
CA ASN A 597 -10.59 5.49 12.22
C ASN A 597 -11.73 4.91 11.34
N LEU A 598 -11.40 3.82 10.64
CA LEU A 598 -12.27 3.13 9.67
C LEU A 598 -13.39 2.33 10.34
N ILE A 599 -13.18 1.88 11.58
CA ILE A 599 -14.08 1.00 12.31
C ILE A 599 -15.38 1.76 12.62
N THR A 600 -16.38 1.52 11.80
CA THR A 600 -17.65 2.25 11.80
C THR A 600 -18.68 1.58 12.70
N PHE A 601 -18.69 0.24 12.75
CA PHE A 601 -19.58 -0.53 13.63
C PHE A 601 -18.85 -1.64 14.38
N ALA A 602 -19.26 -1.84 15.63
CA ALA A 602 -18.99 -2.99 16.48
C ALA A 602 -20.12 -4.04 16.32
N PRO A 603 -19.88 -5.32 16.66
CA PRO A 603 -20.97 -6.30 16.72
C PRO A 603 -22.03 -5.89 17.74
N GLY A 604 -23.29 -6.27 17.48
CA GLY A 604 -24.41 -6.04 18.38
C GLY A 604 -24.24 -6.71 19.76
N PRO A 605 -25.01 -6.27 20.79
CA PRO A 605 -24.89 -6.77 22.16
C PRO A 605 -25.29 -8.26 22.33
N THR A 606 -25.98 -8.82 21.33
CA THR A 606 -26.36 -10.23 21.22
C THR A 606 -26.17 -10.71 19.78
N THR A 607 -25.94 -12.01 19.59
CA THR A 607 -25.93 -12.65 18.26
C THR A 607 -27.22 -12.31 17.50
N GLY A 608 -27.12 -11.99 16.21
CA GLY A 608 -28.27 -11.63 15.38
C GLY A 608 -28.83 -10.23 15.62
N ALA A 609 -28.25 -9.42 16.53
CA ALA A 609 -28.56 -8.00 16.60
C ALA A 609 -27.70 -7.19 15.62
N ALA A 610 -28.25 -6.04 15.19
CA ALA A 610 -27.59 -5.03 14.35
C ALA A 610 -26.22 -4.58 14.89
N GLY A 611 -25.35 -4.12 13.99
CA GLY A 611 -24.10 -3.48 14.36
C GLY A 611 -24.33 -2.16 15.09
N VAL A 612 -23.57 -1.91 16.16
CA VAL A 612 -23.63 -0.68 16.95
C VAL A 612 -22.53 0.27 16.46
N VAL A 613 -22.88 1.54 16.20
CA VAL A 613 -21.91 2.56 15.76
C VAL A 613 -20.74 2.63 16.74
N SER A 614 -19.51 2.57 16.24
CA SER A 614 -18.33 2.68 17.08
C SER A 614 -18.20 4.09 17.67
N PRO A 615 -17.91 4.26 18.98
CA PRO A 615 -17.67 5.58 19.57
C PRO A 615 -16.51 6.36 18.92
N THR A 616 -15.59 5.67 18.24
CA THR A 616 -14.46 6.25 17.52
C THR A 616 -14.68 6.36 16.00
N ALA A 617 -15.89 6.07 15.50
CA ALA A 617 -16.16 6.11 14.06
C ALA A 617 -15.87 7.50 13.47
N GLY A 618 -14.97 7.54 12.47
CA GLY A 618 -14.54 8.79 11.84
C GLY A 618 -13.54 9.63 12.66
N ALA A 619 -13.14 9.22 13.86
CA ALA A 619 -12.22 10.01 14.68
C ALA A 619 -10.78 9.98 14.12
N VAL A 620 -10.18 11.15 13.99
CA VAL A 620 -8.77 11.36 13.62
C VAL A 620 -7.95 11.45 14.90
N THR A 621 -7.02 10.51 15.10
CA THR A 621 -6.18 10.41 16.31
C THR A 621 -4.75 10.93 16.14
N SER A 622 -4.34 11.30 14.92
CA SER A 622 -2.96 11.69 14.60
C SER A 622 -2.86 12.60 13.37
N THR A 623 -1.68 13.20 13.16
CA THR A 623 -1.36 14.07 12.02
C THR A 623 -0.38 13.41 11.05
N SER A 624 -0.56 13.68 9.76
CA SER A 624 0.32 13.22 8.66
C SER A 624 1.63 14.02 8.57
N THR A 625 1.68 15.19 9.21
CA THR A 625 2.90 15.99 9.37
C THR A 625 3.14 16.36 10.83
N THR A 626 4.37 16.76 11.15
CA THR A 626 4.69 17.39 12.43
C THR A 626 4.11 18.81 12.53
N SER A 627 4.09 19.35 13.76
CA SER A 627 3.99 20.79 14.02
C SER A 627 5.22 21.53 13.45
N ARG A 628 5.14 22.87 13.37
CA ARG A 628 6.21 23.71 12.83
C ARG A 628 7.57 23.37 13.44
N GLN A 629 8.52 22.97 12.59
CA GLN A 629 9.92 22.79 12.98
C GLN A 629 10.73 24.00 12.51
N ILE A 630 11.63 24.50 13.37
CA ILE A 630 12.55 25.59 13.02
C ILE A 630 13.97 25.08 13.23
N GLN A 631 14.80 25.17 12.20
CA GLN A 631 16.19 24.72 12.22
C GLN A 631 17.13 25.88 11.86
N PHE A 632 18.29 25.93 12.52
CA PHE A 632 19.32 26.93 12.26
C PHE A 632 20.64 26.23 11.93
N GLY A 633 21.22 26.60 10.79
CA GLY A 633 22.52 26.12 10.33
C GLY A 633 23.52 27.26 10.22
N LEU A 634 24.76 27.02 10.66
CA LEU A 634 25.89 27.92 10.42
C LEU A 634 27.06 27.11 9.88
N LYS A 635 27.56 27.49 8.71
CA LYS A 635 28.63 26.79 8.00
C LYS A 635 29.73 27.78 7.61
N LEU A 636 30.95 27.49 8.04
CA LEU A 636 32.15 28.20 7.58
C LEU A 636 32.71 27.49 6.34
N LEU A 637 33.18 28.28 5.37
CA LEU A 637 33.92 27.86 4.19
C LEU A 637 35.22 28.66 4.17
N TRP A 638 36.36 28.02 3.84
CA TRP A 638 37.71 28.60 3.91
C TRP A 638 38.65 28.00 2.86
#